data_AF-A0A0R2FEX9-F1
#
_entry.id   AF-A0A0R2FEX9-F1
#
_cell.length_a   1.000
_cell.length_b   1.000
_cell.length_c   1.000
_cell.angle_alpha   90.00
_cell.angle_beta   90.00
_cell.angle_gamma   90.00
#
_symmetry.space_group_name_H-M   'P 1'
#
loop_
_entity.id
_entity.type
_entity.pdbx_description
1 polymer ?
#
loop_
_entity_poly.entity_id
_entity_poly.type
_entity_poly.pdbx_seq_one_letter_code
_entity_poly.pdbx_strand_id
1 'polypeptide(L)'
;MGTRESFYITTPIYYPSGKLHIGNSYTTIACDVMARYKRLQDYDVFFLTGTDEHGLKIEQKAEELGVTPKAYVDKMAAQIKKLWKLLEISNDKFIRTTDDYHELAIQKIFMKLLEKGDIYLGEYVGWYSVSDEEYFTESQLAEVYRDEKGNVIGGKAPSGHEVELVREACYFFKMSKYADRLVKYYDEHPDFIIPVSRKNEMLNNFIKPGLEDLAITRTTFNWGVKVPSDPKHVVYVWIDALCNYITALGYGTDNQELFNKFWPADIHMVGKEIVRFHTIYWPIILMALDLPLPKHVIGHGWLLMKDGKMSKSKGNVVYPEMLVERYGLDALRYYLMRAVPFGNDGIFTPEDFVNKINFDLANDLGNLLNRTVAMINKYNDGTIPELKSNVTSFDEDLENVAAQAITNYQKEMDEVHFSNALAEVWTLVSRTNKYIDETEPWVLAKDQARKDELDSVLAHLAASLRVIAILLQPVLTHAPKEIFAQLGLTHNNMGIKDISYTDLPSNTKVVEKATPIFPRLDVEKEVTFIQSKMTKNEKAKGRKAMAEAANQKQEANNNSAEETELNLTKKEIRFDKFDKVELKSAEILAVSHVEGADKLLKFSLDAGDKAPRQILSGIAKWYPRPEELVGKKVIIVANLQPRKMRGELSQGMLLSAEYGDKVELLTISEAIPNGSLIS
;
A
#
# COMPACT_ATOMS: atom_id res chain seq x y z
N MET A 1 -27.86 -30.55 17.45
CA MET A 1 -27.23 -29.62 16.49
C MET A 1 -25.91 -30.24 16.12
N GLY A 2 -25.68 -30.54 14.83
CA GLY A 2 -24.40 -31.11 14.41
C GLY A 2 -23.25 -30.15 14.73
N THR A 3 -22.08 -30.69 15.05
CA THR A 3 -20.86 -29.90 15.24
C THR A 3 -20.48 -29.25 13.91
N ARG A 4 -20.49 -27.91 13.84
CA ARG A 4 -20.02 -27.15 12.66
C ARG A 4 -18.54 -27.45 12.43
N GLU A 5 -18.13 -27.58 11.16
CA GLU A 5 -16.73 -27.75 10.79
C GLU A 5 -15.96 -26.46 11.13
N SER A 6 -14.78 -26.60 11.73
CA SER A 6 -13.91 -25.48 12.09
C SER A 6 -13.13 -24.99 10.88
N PHE A 7 -12.94 -23.67 10.76
CA PHE A 7 -12.06 -23.07 9.77
C PHE A 7 -11.21 -21.97 10.41
N TYR A 8 -9.89 -22.13 10.37
CA TYR A 8 -8.93 -21.19 10.95
C TYR A 8 -8.08 -20.53 9.86
N ILE A 9 -8.20 -19.20 9.75
CA ILE A 9 -7.48 -18.38 8.77
C ILE A 9 -6.70 -17.25 9.46
N THR A 10 -5.51 -16.95 8.94
CA THR A 10 -4.64 -15.90 9.49
C THR A 10 -4.06 -14.98 8.42
N THR A 11 -3.93 -13.69 8.76
CA THR A 11 -2.98 -12.79 8.10
C THR A 11 -1.57 -13.01 8.67
N PRO A 12 -0.50 -12.43 8.08
CA PRO A 12 0.68 -12.11 8.87
C PRO A 12 0.32 -11.11 9.97
N ILE A 13 1.13 -11.07 11.03
CA ILE A 13 1.09 -9.96 11.98
C ILE A 13 1.97 -8.81 11.47
N TYR A 14 1.49 -7.58 11.59
CA TYR A 14 2.12 -6.42 10.94
C TYR A 14 3.13 -5.74 11.86
N TYR A 15 4.31 -5.43 11.33
CA TYR A 15 5.32 -4.67 12.04
C TYR A 15 4.90 -3.19 12.16
N PRO A 16 4.74 -2.62 13.37
CA PRO A 16 4.16 -1.29 13.58
C PRO A 16 5.17 -0.16 13.36
N SER A 17 6.00 -0.21 12.30
CA SER A 17 6.96 0.85 11.96
C SER A 17 6.31 2.11 11.34
N GLY A 18 5.00 2.08 11.14
CA GLY A 18 4.21 3.25 10.80
C GLY A 18 2.85 2.90 10.21
N LYS A 19 2.19 3.90 9.63
CA LYS A 19 0.84 3.75 9.09
C LYS A 19 0.79 2.73 7.94
N LEU A 20 -0.16 1.80 8.01
CA LEU A 20 -0.43 0.78 6.99
C LEU A 20 -1.03 1.40 5.73
N HIS A 21 -0.67 0.84 4.57
CA HIS A 21 -1.16 1.27 3.26
C HIS A 21 -2.01 0.18 2.59
N ILE A 22 -2.58 0.46 1.41
CA ILE A 22 -3.47 -0.49 0.71
C ILE A 22 -2.84 -1.86 0.45
N GLY A 23 -1.51 -1.95 0.30
CA GLY A 23 -0.81 -3.24 0.21
C GLY A 23 -0.91 -4.12 1.47
N ASN A 24 -0.90 -3.53 2.68
CA ASN A 24 -1.14 -4.29 3.92
C ASN A 24 -2.62 -4.67 4.04
N SER A 25 -3.51 -3.70 3.71
CA SER A 25 -4.95 -3.90 3.77
C SER A 25 -5.45 -4.97 2.81
N TYR A 26 -4.78 -5.16 1.67
CA TYR A 26 -5.10 -6.23 0.70
C TYR A 26 -5.15 -7.60 1.38
N THR A 27 -4.11 -7.96 2.14
CA THR A 27 -4.02 -9.28 2.78
C THR A 27 -5.10 -9.46 3.85
N THR A 28 -5.34 -8.43 4.67
CA THR A 28 -6.41 -8.48 5.69
C THR A 28 -7.79 -8.57 5.07
N ILE A 29 -8.04 -7.82 3.99
CA ILE A 29 -9.31 -7.87 3.26
C ILE A 29 -9.48 -9.25 2.60
N ALA A 30 -8.44 -9.81 1.98
CA ALA A 30 -8.51 -11.15 1.39
C ALA A 30 -8.85 -12.23 2.44
N CYS A 31 -8.24 -12.18 3.62
CA CYS A 31 -8.60 -13.07 4.72
C CYS A 31 -10.01 -12.84 5.23
N ASP A 32 -10.44 -11.57 5.34
CA ASP A 32 -11.80 -11.21 5.75
C ASP A 32 -12.85 -11.70 4.76
N VAL A 33 -12.59 -11.60 3.45
CA VAL A 33 -13.43 -12.13 2.38
C VAL A 33 -13.61 -13.63 2.54
N MET A 34 -12.52 -14.37 2.73
CA MET A 34 -12.56 -15.81 2.94
C MET A 34 -13.28 -16.18 4.24
N ALA A 35 -12.99 -15.49 5.34
CA ALA A 35 -13.65 -15.71 6.63
C ALA A 35 -15.16 -15.48 6.53
N ARG A 36 -15.61 -14.40 5.86
CA ARG A 36 -17.02 -14.13 5.61
C ARG A 36 -17.66 -15.22 4.76
N TYR A 37 -17.01 -15.60 3.66
CA TYR A 37 -17.48 -16.67 2.77
C TYR A 37 -17.69 -17.98 3.54
N LYS A 38 -16.70 -18.43 4.33
CA LYS A 38 -16.81 -19.65 5.13
C LYS A 38 -17.88 -19.56 6.22
N ARG A 39 -18.03 -18.41 6.90
CA ARG A 39 -19.14 -18.22 7.88
C ARG A 39 -20.51 -18.34 7.22
N LEU A 40 -20.66 -17.84 6.00
CA LEU A 40 -21.91 -17.94 5.23
C LEU A 40 -22.16 -19.37 4.70
N GLN A 41 -21.13 -20.22 4.68
CA GLN A 41 -21.19 -21.66 4.40
C GLN A 41 -21.39 -22.50 5.68
N ASP A 42 -21.83 -21.89 6.79
CA ASP A 42 -22.04 -22.52 8.11
C ASP A 42 -20.77 -23.05 8.82
N TYR A 43 -19.57 -22.65 8.40
CA TYR A 43 -18.35 -22.98 9.14
C TYR A 43 -18.28 -22.20 10.46
N ASP A 44 -17.71 -22.84 11.48
CA ASP A 44 -17.24 -22.16 12.68
C ASP A 44 -15.88 -21.56 12.37
N VAL A 45 -15.81 -20.24 12.19
CA VAL A 45 -14.60 -19.57 11.69
C VAL A 45 -13.88 -18.86 12.83
N PHE A 46 -12.56 -19.04 12.88
CA PHE A 46 -11.66 -18.19 13.64
C PHE A 46 -10.74 -17.45 12.67
N PHE A 47 -10.80 -16.12 12.68
CA PHE A 47 -9.97 -15.26 11.84
C PHE A 47 -9.01 -14.44 12.71
N LEU A 48 -7.72 -14.71 12.58
CA LEU A 48 -6.66 -14.04 13.33
C LEU A 48 -5.91 -13.00 12.48
N THR A 49 -5.70 -11.83 13.07
CA THR A 49 -4.72 -10.83 12.63
C THR A 49 -4.02 -10.23 13.85
N GLY A 50 -3.03 -9.36 13.66
CA GLY A 50 -2.30 -8.78 14.79
C GLY A 50 -1.10 -7.94 14.43
N THR A 51 -0.26 -7.70 15.44
CA THR A 51 0.97 -6.89 15.34
C THR A 51 2.17 -7.63 15.92
N ASP A 52 3.29 -7.54 15.20
CA ASP A 52 4.61 -7.97 15.64
C ASP A 52 5.33 -6.78 16.27
N GLU A 53 5.42 -6.76 17.59
CA GLU A 53 5.72 -5.56 18.36
C GLU A 53 7.13 -5.53 18.92
N HIS A 54 7.96 -6.55 18.69
CA HIS A 54 9.31 -6.66 19.29
C HIS A 54 10.45 -6.32 18.32
N GLY A 55 11.66 -6.18 18.86
CA GLY A 55 12.89 -6.01 18.08
C GLY A 55 13.45 -4.58 18.03
N LEU A 56 14.70 -4.49 17.58
CA LEU A 56 15.53 -3.28 17.61
C LEU A 56 14.89 -2.06 16.92
N LYS A 57 14.23 -2.24 15.76
CA LYS A 57 13.66 -1.10 15.02
C LYS A 57 12.53 -0.41 15.78
N ILE A 58 11.76 -1.14 16.60
CA ILE A 58 10.75 -0.54 17.47
C ILE A 58 11.42 0.22 18.61
N GLU A 59 12.46 -0.36 19.22
CA GLU A 59 13.21 0.29 20.30
C GLU A 59 13.82 1.62 19.85
N GLN A 60 14.55 1.61 18.73
CA GLN A 60 15.12 2.81 18.12
C GLN A 60 14.05 3.85 17.76
N LYS A 61 12.92 3.42 17.18
CA LYS A 61 11.84 4.34 16.81
C LYS A 61 11.17 4.98 18.01
N ALA A 62 11.04 4.24 19.10
CA ALA A 62 10.49 4.75 20.35
C ALA A 62 11.45 5.77 20.98
N GLU A 63 12.75 5.47 20.98
CA GLU A 63 13.82 6.36 21.46
C GLU A 63 13.87 7.67 20.65
N GLU A 64 13.84 7.60 19.31
CA GLU A 64 13.76 8.77 18.41
C GLU A 64 12.55 9.67 18.71
N LEU A 65 11.45 9.09 19.20
CA LEU A 65 10.21 9.80 19.53
C LEU A 65 10.12 10.19 21.00
N GLY A 66 11.12 9.86 21.82
CA GLY A 66 11.14 10.14 23.26
C GLY A 66 10.05 9.40 24.06
N VAL A 67 9.64 8.21 23.62
CA VAL A 67 8.61 7.39 24.28
C VAL A 67 9.14 5.99 24.59
N THR A 68 8.48 5.25 25.50
CA THR A 68 8.84 3.85 25.71
C THR A 68 8.38 2.98 24.53
N PRO A 69 9.07 1.87 24.22
CA PRO A 69 8.65 0.95 23.15
C PRO A 69 7.21 0.46 23.32
N LYS A 70 6.80 0.11 24.56
CA LYS A 70 5.43 -0.30 24.87
C LYS A 70 4.41 0.79 24.53
N ALA A 71 4.66 2.04 24.91
CA ALA A 71 3.76 3.16 24.60
C ALA A 71 3.68 3.42 23.08
N TYR A 72 4.79 3.24 22.35
CA TYR A 72 4.81 3.34 20.90
C TYR A 72 3.91 2.28 20.26
N VAL A 73 4.12 0.99 20.59
CA VAL A 73 3.34 -0.10 19.98
C VAL A 73 1.89 -0.10 20.42
N ASP A 74 1.56 0.34 21.65
CA ASP A 74 0.17 0.53 22.10
C ASP A 74 -0.58 1.53 21.21
N LYS A 75 0.06 2.67 20.90
CA LYS A 75 -0.49 3.68 19.99
C LYS A 75 -0.66 3.12 18.58
N MET A 76 0.33 2.39 18.06
CA MET A 76 0.29 1.82 16.72
C MET A 76 -0.77 0.73 16.58
N ALA A 77 -0.86 -0.20 17.53
CA ALA A 77 -1.89 -1.23 17.57
C ALA A 77 -3.30 -0.61 17.62
N ALA A 78 -3.50 0.48 18.40
CA ALA A 78 -4.77 1.21 18.41
C ALA A 78 -5.12 1.82 17.04
N GLN A 79 -4.14 2.37 16.33
CA GLN A 79 -4.33 2.89 14.97
C GLN A 79 -4.70 1.79 13.96
N ILE A 80 -4.02 0.64 14.04
CA ILE A 80 -4.28 -0.50 13.17
C ILE A 80 -5.68 -1.08 13.45
N LYS A 81 -6.07 -1.25 14.73
CA LYS A 81 -7.42 -1.67 15.11
C LYS A 81 -8.49 -0.69 14.61
N LYS A 82 -8.22 0.63 14.65
CA LYS A 82 -9.11 1.66 14.08
C LYS A 82 -9.25 1.50 12.56
N LEU A 83 -8.15 1.23 11.85
CA LEU A 83 -8.18 0.95 10.42
C LEU A 83 -8.98 -0.31 10.10
N TRP A 84 -8.80 -1.40 10.86
CA TRP A 84 -9.59 -2.63 10.69
C TRP A 84 -11.07 -2.41 10.94
N LYS A 85 -11.43 -1.58 11.92
CA LYS A 85 -12.83 -1.17 12.11
C LYS A 85 -13.37 -0.35 10.93
N LEU A 86 -12.58 0.58 10.39
CA LEU A 86 -12.97 1.35 9.20
C LEU A 86 -13.17 0.46 7.97
N LEU A 87 -12.33 -0.56 7.81
CA LEU A 87 -12.40 -1.53 6.71
C LEU A 87 -13.39 -2.66 6.94
N GLU A 88 -14.11 -2.62 8.06
CA GLU A 88 -15.06 -3.65 8.53
C GLU A 88 -14.48 -5.06 8.52
N ILE A 89 -13.22 -5.20 8.96
CA ILE A 89 -12.58 -6.50 9.11
C ILE A 89 -13.25 -7.26 10.27
N SER A 90 -13.65 -8.49 9.99
CA SER A 90 -14.40 -9.38 10.90
C SER A 90 -13.49 -10.37 11.63
N ASN A 91 -12.28 -9.94 12.02
CA ASN A 91 -11.36 -10.82 12.76
C ASN A 91 -11.89 -11.11 14.16
N ASP A 92 -11.77 -12.37 14.59
CA ASP A 92 -12.26 -12.82 15.91
C ASP A 92 -11.27 -12.46 17.02
N LYS A 93 -9.98 -12.38 16.67
CA LYS A 93 -8.92 -11.95 17.60
C LYS A 93 -7.91 -11.04 16.91
N PHE A 94 -7.41 -10.07 17.66
CA PHE A 94 -6.27 -9.24 17.30
C PHE A 94 -5.16 -9.53 18.31
N ILE A 95 -4.16 -10.34 17.94
CA ILE A 95 -3.03 -10.67 18.80
C ILE A 95 -1.97 -9.56 18.76
N ARG A 96 -1.31 -9.34 19.90
CA ARG A 96 -0.11 -8.52 20.00
C ARG A 96 0.98 -9.38 20.60
N THR A 97 2.21 -9.33 20.07
CA THR A 97 3.30 -10.11 20.65
C THR A 97 3.69 -9.62 22.05
N THR A 98 3.28 -8.42 22.45
CA THR A 98 3.40 -7.90 23.84
C THR A 98 2.25 -8.33 24.76
N ASP A 99 1.32 -9.17 24.31
CA ASP A 99 0.29 -9.72 25.20
C ASP A 99 0.95 -10.70 26.20
N ASP A 100 0.72 -10.54 27.50
CA ASP A 100 1.37 -11.33 28.56
C ASP A 100 1.31 -12.85 28.34
N TYR A 101 0.16 -13.36 27.85
CA TYR A 101 -0.02 -14.79 27.57
C TYR A 101 0.84 -15.28 26.40
N HIS A 102 1.13 -14.40 25.43
CA HIS A 102 2.01 -14.70 24.31
C HIS A 102 3.45 -14.81 24.81
N GLU A 103 3.95 -13.80 25.52
CA GLU A 103 5.33 -13.78 26.03
C GLU A 103 5.62 -14.99 26.93
N LEU A 104 4.69 -15.32 27.84
CA LEU A 104 4.80 -16.50 28.70
C LEU A 104 4.83 -17.81 27.90
N ALA A 105 4.05 -17.91 26.83
CA ALA A 105 4.06 -19.09 25.95
C ALA A 105 5.36 -19.20 25.16
N ILE A 106 5.91 -18.07 24.66
CA ILE A 106 7.22 -18.04 23.99
C ILE A 106 8.33 -18.50 24.93
N GLN A 107 8.33 -18.03 26.19
CA GLN A 107 9.26 -18.49 27.22
C GLN A 107 9.20 -20.01 27.40
N LYS A 108 7.99 -20.58 27.53
CA LYS A 108 7.78 -22.03 27.66
C LYS A 108 8.25 -22.81 26.42
N ILE A 109 7.93 -22.29 25.22
CA ILE A 109 8.34 -22.88 23.93
C ILE A 109 9.87 -22.92 23.84
N PHE A 110 10.53 -21.81 24.16
CA PHE A 110 11.99 -21.71 24.13
C PHE A 110 12.62 -22.73 25.07
N MET A 111 12.16 -22.80 26.32
CA MET A 111 12.69 -23.76 27.30
C MET A 111 12.46 -25.21 26.86
N LYS A 112 11.28 -25.54 26.32
CA LYS A 112 10.99 -26.88 25.80
C LYS A 112 11.94 -27.29 24.68
N LEU A 113 12.22 -26.39 23.74
CA LEU A 113 13.13 -26.65 22.62
C LEU A 113 14.60 -26.73 23.06
N LEU A 114 14.98 -25.96 24.09
CA LEU A 114 16.29 -26.04 24.74
C LEU A 114 16.47 -27.39 25.45
N GLU A 115 15.50 -27.83 26.24
CA GLU A 115 15.52 -29.13 26.94
C GLU A 115 15.54 -30.31 25.97
N LYS A 116 14.82 -30.21 24.84
CA LYS A 116 14.83 -31.22 23.76
C LYS A 116 16.16 -31.26 22.99
N GLY A 117 17.04 -30.28 23.19
CA GLY A 117 18.33 -30.15 22.51
C GLY A 117 18.23 -29.68 21.06
N ASP A 118 17.09 -29.12 20.66
CA ASP A 118 16.88 -28.46 19.37
C ASP A 118 17.40 -27.02 19.37
N ILE A 119 17.55 -26.41 20.55
CA ILE A 119 18.24 -25.15 20.76
C ILE A 119 19.59 -25.40 21.45
N TYR A 120 20.63 -24.70 21.02
CA TYR A 120 21.95 -24.73 21.67
C TYR A 120 22.60 -23.35 21.66
N LEU A 121 23.46 -23.06 22.64
CA LEU A 121 24.23 -21.82 22.67
C LEU A 121 25.42 -21.92 21.71
N GLY A 122 25.61 -20.90 20.89
CA GLY A 122 26.77 -20.74 20.02
C GLY A 122 27.21 -19.27 19.95
N GLU A 123 28.10 -18.98 19.01
CA GLU A 123 28.48 -17.61 18.66
C GLU A 123 28.08 -17.35 17.20
N TYR A 124 27.30 -16.31 16.99
CA TYR A 124 27.09 -15.76 15.66
C TYR A 124 28.30 -14.91 15.28
N VAL A 125 28.90 -15.24 14.14
CA VAL A 125 30.03 -14.51 13.57
C VAL A 125 29.61 -14.05 12.19
N GLY A 126 29.46 -12.74 12.00
CA GLY A 126 29.00 -12.16 10.74
C GLY A 126 29.64 -10.81 10.46
N TRP A 127 29.76 -10.46 9.18
CA TRP A 127 30.29 -9.17 8.74
C TRP A 127 29.17 -8.13 8.75
N TYR A 128 29.17 -7.23 9.71
CA TYR A 128 28.13 -6.24 9.92
C TYR A 128 28.53 -4.89 9.31
N SER A 129 27.69 -4.32 8.46
CA SER A 129 27.85 -2.93 8.03
C SER A 129 27.05 -2.04 8.97
N VAL A 130 27.73 -1.17 9.72
CA VAL A 130 27.07 -0.19 10.59
C VAL A 130 26.23 0.78 9.76
N SER A 131 26.69 1.15 8.57
CA SER A 131 26.00 2.08 7.68
C SER A 131 24.78 1.47 6.99
N ASP A 132 24.76 0.15 6.77
CA ASP A 132 23.60 -0.57 6.20
C ASP A 132 22.71 -1.23 7.24
N GLU A 133 23.18 -1.29 8.49
CA GLU A 133 22.59 -2.05 9.60
C GLU A 133 22.29 -3.52 9.23
N GLU A 134 23.18 -4.15 8.45
CA GLU A 134 22.95 -5.48 7.88
C GLU A 134 24.16 -6.40 8.07
N TYR A 135 23.88 -7.68 8.32
CA TYR A 135 24.89 -8.74 8.40
C TYR A 135 25.04 -9.41 7.03
N PHE A 136 26.29 -9.59 6.63
CA PHE A 136 26.68 -10.25 5.40
C PHE A 136 27.51 -11.49 5.74
N THR A 137 27.24 -12.56 5.01
CA THR A 137 28.18 -13.67 4.88
C THR A 137 29.36 -13.24 4.01
N GLU A 138 30.49 -13.94 4.11
CA GLU A 138 31.66 -13.68 3.25
C GLU A 138 31.28 -13.67 1.75
N SER A 139 30.39 -14.57 1.33
CA SER A 139 29.91 -14.65 -0.06
C SER A 139 29.02 -13.50 -0.51
N GLN A 140 28.48 -12.70 0.43
CA GLN A 140 27.59 -11.58 0.13
C GLN A 140 28.32 -10.24 0.09
N LEU A 141 29.60 -10.18 0.47
CA LEU A 141 30.39 -8.96 0.41
C LEU A 141 30.75 -8.64 -1.05
N ALA A 142 30.61 -7.36 -1.45
CA ALA A 142 31.03 -6.90 -2.77
C ALA A 142 32.56 -6.86 -2.91
N GLU A 143 33.26 -6.64 -1.81
CA GLU A 143 34.71 -6.70 -1.75
C GLU A 143 35.12 -7.41 -0.45
N VAL A 144 36.09 -8.31 -0.52
CA VAL A 144 36.55 -9.11 0.62
C VAL A 144 38.03 -8.78 0.84
N TYR A 145 38.35 -8.21 2.00
CA TYR A 145 39.73 -7.93 2.38
C TYR A 145 40.35 -9.16 3.04
N ARG A 146 41.51 -9.59 2.56
CA ARG A 146 42.23 -10.76 3.07
C ARG A 146 43.62 -10.38 3.56
N ASP A 147 44.08 -11.06 4.61
CA ASP A 147 45.48 -10.97 5.05
C ASP A 147 46.43 -11.77 4.12
N GLU A 148 47.74 -11.66 4.34
CA GLU A 148 48.78 -12.38 3.58
C GLU A 148 48.66 -13.92 3.68
N LYS A 149 47.86 -14.43 4.62
CA LYS A 149 47.58 -15.86 4.83
C LYS A 149 46.26 -16.30 4.21
N GLY A 150 45.51 -15.38 3.58
CA GLY A 150 44.24 -15.64 2.91
C GLY A 150 43.00 -15.57 3.81
N ASN A 151 43.13 -15.23 5.09
CA ASN A 151 42.00 -15.09 6.01
C ASN A 151 41.25 -13.78 5.74
N VAL A 152 39.92 -13.81 5.79
CA VAL A 152 39.11 -12.60 5.66
C VAL A 152 39.25 -11.74 6.91
N ILE A 153 39.63 -10.49 6.72
CA ILE A 153 39.85 -9.50 7.79
C ILE A 153 38.89 -8.29 7.71
N GLY A 154 38.11 -8.20 6.63
CA GLY A 154 37.16 -7.11 6.41
C GLY A 154 36.52 -7.22 5.03
N GLY A 155 35.77 -6.19 4.65
CA GLY A 155 35.24 -6.07 3.29
C GLY A 155 34.29 -4.91 3.14
N LYS A 156 33.61 -4.85 2.00
CA LYS A 156 32.52 -3.92 1.75
C LYS A 156 31.23 -4.66 1.45
N ALA A 157 30.15 -4.18 2.05
CA ALA A 157 28.80 -4.57 1.70
C ALA A 157 28.49 -4.20 0.23
N PRO A 158 27.47 -4.81 -0.39
CA PRO A 158 26.99 -4.45 -1.73
C PRO A 158 26.66 -2.98 -1.94
N SER A 159 26.36 -2.26 -0.85
CA SER A 159 26.15 -0.81 -0.79
C SER A 159 27.42 0.03 -0.99
N GLY A 160 28.60 -0.58 -0.86
CA GLY A 160 29.90 0.08 -0.83
C GLY A 160 30.38 0.50 0.57
N HIS A 161 29.60 0.24 1.63
CA HIS A 161 29.98 0.54 3.00
C HIS A 161 30.87 -0.54 3.62
N GLU A 162 31.78 -0.14 4.50
CA GLU A 162 32.68 -1.04 5.23
C GLU A 162 31.91 -1.95 6.19
N VAL A 163 32.35 -3.21 6.28
CA VAL A 163 31.83 -4.19 7.24
C VAL A 163 32.85 -4.52 8.32
N GLU A 164 32.36 -4.76 9.53
CA GLU A 164 33.17 -5.22 10.68
C GLU A 164 32.74 -6.61 11.12
N LEU A 165 33.71 -7.42 11.59
CA LEU A 165 33.38 -8.76 12.10
C LEU A 165 32.77 -8.63 13.49
N VAL A 166 31.47 -8.88 13.59
CA VAL A 166 30.76 -8.88 14.88
C VAL A 166 30.60 -10.31 15.35
N ARG A 167 30.95 -10.53 16.63
CA ARG A 167 30.72 -11.78 17.35
C ARG A 167 29.70 -11.55 18.46
N GLU A 168 28.61 -12.31 18.42
CA GLU A 168 27.55 -12.22 19.42
C GLU A 168 27.21 -13.63 19.89
N ALA A 169 27.28 -13.87 21.21
CA ALA A 169 26.75 -15.09 21.77
C ALA A 169 25.24 -15.15 21.48
N CYS A 170 24.77 -16.23 20.88
CA CYS A 170 23.35 -16.40 20.61
C CYS A 170 22.96 -17.88 20.63
N TYR A 171 21.70 -18.13 20.97
CA TYR A 171 21.13 -19.45 20.83
C TYR A 171 20.75 -19.70 19.37
N PHE A 172 21.09 -20.88 18.89
CA PHE A 172 20.78 -21.38 17.56
C PHE A 172 19.74 -22.49 17.64
N PHE A 173 18.83 -22.51 16.67
CA PHE A 173 17.84 -23.55 16.47
C PHE A 173 18.27 -24.47 15.32
N LYS A 174 18.27 -25.77 15.57
CA LYS A 174 18.76 -26.83 14.66
C LYS A 174 17.83 -27.07 13.48
N MET A 175 17.77 -26.10 12.56
CA MET A 175 16.95 -26.15 11.35
C MET A 175 17.33 -27.32 10.44
N SER A 176 18.65 -27.53 10.27
CA SER A 176 19.23 -28.57 9.41
C SER A 176 18.67 -29.97 9.70
N LYS A 177 18.45 -30.29 10.98
CA LYS A 177 17.89 -31.57 11.47
C LYS A 177 16.54 -31.94 10.84
N TYR A 178 15.74 -30.97 10.42
CA TYR A 178 14.37 -31.17 9.96
C TYR A 178 14.20 -31.03 8.44
N ALA A 179 15.26 -30.71 7.70
CA ALA A 179 15.20 -30.45 6.27
C ALA A 179 14.57 -31.61 5.47
N ASP A 180 15.04 -32.85 5.66
CA ASP A 180 14.54 -34.02 4.95
C ASP A 180 13.06 -34.30 5.25
N ARG A 181 12.66 -34.14 6.52
CA ARG A 181 11.26 -34.32 6.95
C ARG A 181 10.36 -33.25 6.31
N LEU A 182 10.85 -32.02 6.17
CA LEU A 182 10.13 -30.93 5.51
C LEU A 182 9.96 -31.17 4.01
N VAL A 183 11.02 -31.60 3.32
CA VAL A 183 10.95 -31.94 1.88
C VAL A 183 9.95 -33.06 1.65
N LYS A 184 10.02 -34.13 2.46
CA LYS A 184 9.05 -35.23 2.41
C LYS A 184 7.61 -34.73 2.60
N TYR A 185 7.39 -33.83 3.56
CA TYR A 185 6.07 -33.25 3.80
C TYR A 185 5.54 -32.50 2.56
N TYR A 186 6.39 -31.73 1.87
CA TYR A 186 5.98 -31.03 0.64
C TYR A 186 5.59 -31.97 -0.50
N ASP A 187 6.19 -33.16 -0.57
CA ASP A 187 5.89 -34.15 -1.61
C ASP A 187 4.58 -34.89 -1.30
N GLU A 188 4.31 -35.17 -0.02
CA GLU A 188 3.06 -35.77 0.44
C GLU A 188 1.87 -34.78 0.40
N HIS A 189 2.13 -33.48 0.49
CA HIS A 189 1.12 -32.41 0.53
C HIS A 189 1.42 -31.35 -0.55
N PRO A 190 1.14 -31.63 -1.84
CA PRO A 190 1.51 -30.75 -2.96
C PRO A 190 0.83 -29.38 -2.93
N ASP A 191 -0.27 -29.26 -2.19
CA ASP A 191 -1.11 -28.07 -1.97
C ASP A 191 -0.75 -27.30 -0.69
N PHE A 192 0.28 -27.72 0.06
CA PHE A 192 0.74 -27.00 1.25
C PHE A 192 1.23 -25.57 0.93
N ILE A 193 1.86 -25.37 -0.22
CA ILE A 193 2.40 -24.05 -0.64
C ILE A 193 1.76 -23.65 -1.97
N ILE A 194 0.98 -22.56 -1.95
CA ILE A 194 0.25 -22.07 -3.11
C ILE A 194 0.70 -20.63 -3.43
N PRO A 195 1.04 -20.29 -4.69
CA PRO A 195 1.11 -21.17 -5.86
C PRO A 195 2.38 -22.04 -5.88
N VAL A 196 2.38 -23.09 -6.72
CA VAL A 196 3.49 -24.06 -6.88
C VAL A 196 4.83 -23.40 -7.21
N SER A 197 4.82 -22.24 -7.89
CA SER A 197 6.05 -21.47 -8.15
C SER A 197 6.80 -21.10 -6.87
N ARG A 198 6.08 -20.83 -5.77
CA ARG A 198 6.67 -20.57 -4.46
C ARG A 198 7.27 -21.82 -3.83
N LYS A 199 6.62 -22.98 -3.95
CA LYS A 199 7.21 -24.27 -3.53
C LYS A 199 8.57 -24.49 -4.20
N ASN A 200 8.62 -24.28 -5.52
CA ASN A 200 9.85 -24.47 -6.31
C ASN A 200 10.95 -23.48 -5.89
N GLU A 201 10.60 -22.22 -5.61
CA GLU A 201 11.52 -21.21 -5.07
C GLU A 201 12.10 -21.64 -3.71
N MET A 202 11.26 -22.10 -2.79
CA MET A 202 11.69 -22.55 -1.46
C MET A 202 12.63 -23.75 -1.52
N LEU A 203 12.29 -24.75 -2.34
CA LEU A 203 13.11 -25.94 -2.53
C LEU A 203 14.47 -25.61 -3.15
N ASN A 204 14.49 -24.88 -4.27
CA ASN A 204 15.72 -24.68 -5.04
C ASN A 204 16.67 -23.66 -4.41
N ASN A 205 16.14 -22.57 -3.85
CA ASN A 205 16.97 -21.46 -3.39
C ASN A 205 17.40 -21.59 -1.93
N PHE A 206 16.66 -22.35 -1.12
CA PHE A 206 16.88 -22.39 0.34
C PHE A 206 17.12 -23.79 0.89
N ILE A 207 16.33 -24.80 0.47
CA ILE A 207 16.44 -26.14 1.08
C ILE A 207 17.54 -26.99 0.42
N LYS A 208 17.57 -27.08 -0.92
CA LYS A 208 18.56 -27.89 -1.65
C LYS A 208 20.02 -27.48 -1.43
N PRO A 209 20.38 -26.19 -1.29
CA PRO A 209 21.74 -25.80 -0.95
C PRO A 209 22.20 -26.24 0.46
N GLY A 210 21.24 -26.61 1.33
CA GLY A 210 21.47 -26.89 2.75
C GLY A 210 20.86 -25.80 3.63
N LEU A 211 20.14 -26.20 4.68
CA LEU A 211 19.60 -25.28 5.68
C LEU A 211 20.61 -25.08 6.81
N GLU A 212 21.05 -23.85 7.02
CA GLU A 212 21.84 -23.47 8.19
C GLU A 212 20.95 -23.35 9.44
N ASP A 213 21.56 -23.55 10.62
CA ASP A 213 20.90 -23.39 11.90
C ASP A 213 20.59 -21.90 12.16
N LEU A 214 19.41 -21.63 12.72
CA LEU A 214 18.86 -20.28 12.81
C LEU A 214 19.24 -19.63 14.14
N ALA A 215 19.86 -18.45 14.11
CA ALA A 215 20.10 -17.64 15.31
C ALA A 215 18.78 -17.05 15.85
N ILE A 216 18.32 -17.54 17.00
CA ILE A 216 16.99 -17.25 17.57
C ILE A 216 17.01 -16.39 18.84
N THR A 217 18.16 -15.84 19.23
CA THR A 217 18.23 -14.81 20.28
C THR A 217 19.17 -13.68 19.91
N ARG A 218 19.07 -12.54 20.59
CA ARG A 218 20.01 -11.42 20.55
C ARG A 218 20.28 -10.89 21.96
N THR A 219 21.43 -10.27 22.15
CA THR A 219 21.90 -9.61 23.37
C THR A 219 22.11 -8.10 23.18
N THR A 220 22.12 -7.64 21.92
CA THR A 220 22.34 -6.26 21.50
C THR A 220 21.20 -5.29 21.78
N PHE A 221 19.99 -5.78 22.09
CA PHE A 221 18.82 -4.96 22.40
C PHE A 221 17.98 -5.55 23.52
N ASN A 222 17.12 -4.74 24.15
CA ASN A 222 16.34 -5.18 25.31
C ASN A 222 14.86 -5.43 25.01
N TRP A 223 14.32 -4.80 23.97
CA TRP A 223 12.91 -4.88 23.63
C TRP A 223 12.51 -6.21 22.95
N GLY A 224 12.07 -7.17 23.76
CA GLY A 224 11.49 -8.44 23.34
C GLY A 224 11.36 -9.45 24.48
N VAL A 225 10.90 -10.66 24.18
CA VAL A 225 10.69 -11.72 25.17
C VAL A 225 12.03 -12.20 25.74
N LYS A 226 12.23 -12.09 27.05
CA LYS A 226 13.46 -12.55 27.72
C LYS A 226 13.51 -14.08 27.82
N VAL A 227 14.69 -14.66 27.61
CA VAL A 227 14.94 -16.09 27.87
C VAL A 227 14.99 -16.32 29.39
N PRO A 228 14.13 -17.18 29.96
CA PRO A 228 14.04 -17.33 31.42
C PRO A 228 15.33 -17.80 32.09
N SER A 229 16.03 -18.76 31.48
CA SER A 229 17.29 -19.30 32.00
C SER A 229 18.50 -18.40 31.76
N ASP A 230 18.39 -17.42 30.85
CA ASP A 230 19.48 -16.51 30.49
C ASP A 230 18.93 -15.12 30.08
N PRO A 231 18.54 -14.28 31.05
CA PRO A 231 17.80 -13.03 30.77
C PRO A 231 18.56 -11.96 29.99
N LYS A 232 19.87 -12.17 29.73
CA LYS A 232 20.65 -11.32 28.82
C LYS A 232 20.20 -11.50 27.37
N HIS A 233 19.64 -12.67 27.04
CA HIS A 233 19.13 -12.99 25.73
C HIS A 233 17.67 -12.61 25.59
N VAL A 234 17.36 -11.95 24.48
CA VAL A 234 16.02 -11.69 23.98
C VAL A 234 15.73 -12.66 22.85
N VAL A 235 14.58 -13.33 22.88
CA VAL A 235 14.12 -14.21 21.80
C VAL A 235 13.95 -13.38 20.53
N TYR A 236 14.58 -13.83 19.46
CA TYR A 236 14.56 -13.18 18.18
C TYR A 236 13.19 -13.35 17.51
N VAL A 237 12.84 -12.34 16.72
CA VAL A 237 11.48 -12.09 16.24
C VAL A 237 10.81 -13.28 15.56
N TRP A 238 11.53 -14.19 14.90
CA TRP A 238 10.87 -15.27 14.15
C TRP A 238 10.23 -16.34 15.03
N ILE A 239 10.81 -16.72 16.17
CA ILE A 239 10.11 -17.66 17.08
C ILE A 239 8.90 -16.98 17.71
N ASP A 240 9.10 -15.76 18.21
CA ASP A 240 8.08 -14.91 18.81
C ASP A 240 6.90 -14.70 17.86
N ALA A 241 7.15 -14.05 16.72
CA ALA A 241 6.15 -13.74 15.72
C ALA A 241 5.47 -14.98 15.13
N LEU A 242 6.19 -16.06 14.76
CA LEU A 242 5.54 -17.22 14.13
C LEU A 242 4.64 -17.99 15.11
N CYS A 243 4.99 -18.01 16.39
CA CYS A 243 4.17 -18.67 17.41
C CYS A 243 2.87 -17.91 17.73
N ASN A 244 2.66 -16.69 17.20
CA ASN A 244 1.39 -15.96 17.35
C ASN A 244 0.18 -16.83 16.93
N TYR A 245 0.34 -17.66 15.90
CA TYR A 245 -0.74 -18.48 15.34
C TYR A 245 -1.27 -19.55 16.30
N ILE A 246 -0.43 -20.08 17.19
CA ILE A 246 -0.86 -21.08 18.19
C ILE A 246 -1.15 -20.44 19.55
N THR A 247 -0.38 -19.42 19.93
CA THR A 247 -0.55 -18.71 21.21
C THR A 247 -1.83 -17.87 21.24
N ALA A 248 -2.27 -17.32 20.09
CA ALA A 248 -3.57 -16.67 19.98
C ALA A 248 -4.73 -17.61 20.32
N LEU A 249 -4.57 -18.91 20.06
CA LEU A 249 -5.54 -19.96 20.40
C LEU A 249 -5.35 -20.53 21.81
N GLY A 250 -4.40 -20.00 22.59
CA GLY A 250 -4.15 -20.37 23.98
C GLY A 250 -3.08 -21.43 24.20
N TYR A 251 -2.36 -21.88 23.16
CA TYR A 251 -1.25 -22.82 23.32
C TYR A 251 -0.21 -22.28 24.32
N GLY A 252 0.20 -23.13 25.27
CA GLY A 252 1.12 -22.74 26.35
C GLY A 252 0.44 -22.07 27.55
N THR A 253 -0.88 -21.90 27.53
CA THR A 253 -1.69 -21.43 28.67
C THR A 253 -2.55 -22.54 29.28
N ASP A 254 -3.24 -22.23 30.38
CA ASP A 254 -4.15 -23.18 31.05
C ASP A 254 -5.45 -23.41 30.27
N ASN A 255 -5.84 -22.48 29.38
CA ASN A 255 -7.01 -22.62 28.52
C ASN A 255 -6.59 -22.83 27.06
N GLN A 256 -6.80 -24.06 26.56
CA GLN A 256 -6.46 -24.47 25.19
C GLN A 256 -7.69 -24.90 24.37
N GLU A 257 -8.89 -24.48 24.76
CA GLU A 257 -10.13 -24.86 24.04
C GLU A 257 -10.09 -24.45 22.56
N LEU A 258 -9.65 -23.21 22.28
CA LEU A 258 -9.54 -22.72 20.91
C LEU A 258 -8.43 -23.47 20.14
N PHE A 259 -7.30 -23.75 20.79
CA PHE A 259 -6.19 -24.49 20.16
C PHE A 259 -6.64 -25.89 19.73
N ASN A 260 -7.30 -26.62 20.63
CA ASN A 260 -7.80 -27.97 20.37
C ASN A 260 -8.90 -28.01 19.30
N LYS A 261 -9.61 -26.90 19.08
CA LYS A 261 -10.70 -26.79 18.11
C LYS A 261 -10.23 -26.34 16.73
N PHE A 262 -9.32 -25.37 16.66
CA PHE A 262 -8.98 -24.65 15.43
C PHE A 262 -7.60 -24.96 14.88
N TRP A 263 -6.68 -25.55 15.65
CA TRP A 263 -5.36 -25.93 15.14
C TRP A 263 -5.41 -27.35 14.52
N PRO A 264 -4.81 -27.57 13.33
CA PRO A 264 -3.98 -26.67 12.53
C PRO A 264 -4.76 -25.64 11.71
N ALA A 265 -4.10 -24.51 11.40
CA ALA A 265 -4.67 -23.49 10.51
C ALA A 265 -4.98 -24.07 9.13
N ASP A 266 -6.18 -23.78 8.62
CA ASP A 266 -6.57 -24.09 7.25
C ASP A 266 -5.78 -23.24 6.26
N ILE A 267 -5.67 -21.93 6.53
CA ILE A 267 -4.97 -20.99 5.66
C ILE A 267 -4.11 -20.01 6.46
N HIS A 268 -2.82 -19.98 6.13
CA HIS A 268 -1.98 -18.80 6.36
C HIS A 268 -1.85 -18.02 5.06
N MET A 269 -2.40 -16.81 5.00
CA MET A 269 -2.30 -15.96 3.82
C MET A 269 -1.24 -14.89 4.04
N VAL A 270 -0.17 -14.93 3.25
CA VAL A 270 1.03 -14.12 3.45
C VAL A 270 1.56 -13.53 2.14
N GLY A 271 2.28 -12.41 2.22
CA GLY A 271 2.99 -11.85 1.06
C GLY A 271 4.18 -12.73 0.66
N LYS A 272 4.50 -12.76 -0.64
CA LYS A 272 5.61 -13.55 -1.20
C LYS A 272 6.96 -13.36 -0.49
N GLU A 273 7.21 -12.19 0.09
CA GLU A 273 8.46 -11.86 0.78
C GLU A 273 8.67 -12.59 2.11
N ILE A 274 7.59 -13.08 2.73
CA ILE A 274 7.64 -13.80 4.01
C ILE A 274 7.24 -15.28 3.89
N VAL A 275 7.05 -15.78 2.66
CA VAL A 275 6.72 -17.19 2.40
C VAL A 275 7.79 -18.11 2.97
N ARG A 276 9.07 -17.75 2.87
CA ARG A 276 10.19 -18.51 3.45
C ARG A 276 9.97 -18.82 4.93
N PHE A 277 9.56 -17.82 5.71
CA PHE A 277 9.34 -17.99 7.14
C PHE A 277 8.16 -18.93 7.43
N HIS A 278 7.10 -18.87 6.62
CA HIS A 278 5.87 -19.64 6.83
C HIS A 278 5.91 -21.06 6.24
N THR A 279 6.85 -21.32 5.34
CA THR A 279 6.97 -22.62 4.66
C THR A 279 8.18 -23.40 5.12
N ILE A 280 9.23 -22.74 5.62
CA ILE A 280 10.44 -23.41 6.13
C ILE A 280 10.51 -23.30 7.64
N TYR A 281 10.57 -22.08 8.19
CA TYR A 281 10.90 -21.88 9.61
C TYR A 281 9.75 -22.34 10.49
N TRP A 282 8.54 -21.89 10.17
CA TRP A 282 7.36 -22.21 10.95
C TRP A 282 7.04 -23.71 10.97
N PRO A 283 6.99 -24.42 9.82
CA PRO A 283 6.83 -25.87 9.82
C PRO A 283 7.89 -26.61 10.62
N ILE A 284 9.15 -26.19 10.56
CA ILE A 284 10.22 -26.83 11.33
C ILE A 284 10.05 -26.57 12.84
N ILE A 285 9.68 -25.36 13.26
CA ILE A 285 9.34 -25.07 14.66
C ILE A 285 8.19 -25.98 15.14
N LEU A 286 7.14 -26.14 14.33
CA LEU A 286 6.03 -27.04 14.63
C LEU A 286 6.46 -28.50 14.71
N MET A 287 7.30 -28.96 13.77
CA MET A 287 7.87 -30.31 13.79
C MET A 287 8.70 -30.56 15.05
N ALA A 288 9.46 -29.57 15.52
CA ALA A 288 10.24 -29.65 16.75
C ALA A 288 9.35 -29.60 18.00
N LEU A 289 8.20 -28.94 17.94
CA LEU A 289 7.18 -28.94 18.99
C LEU A 289 6.26 -30.18 18.98
N ASP A 290 6.41 -31.05 17.96
CA ASP A 290 5.57 -32.21 17.68
C ASP A 290 4.09 -31.84 17.45
N LEU A 291 3.85 -30.73 16.75
CA LEU A 291 2.53 -30.20 16.40
C LEU A 291 2.19 -30.45 14.93
N PRO A 292 0.89 -30.57 14.57
CA PRO A 292 0.47 -30.64 13.17
C PRO A 292 0.80 -29.35 12.43
N LEU A 293 1.07 -29.46 11.13
CA LEU A 293 1.38 -28.33 10.26
C LEU A 293 0.10 -27.70 9.71
N PRO A 294 0.13 -26.41 9.31
CA PRO A 294 -0.96 -25.77 8.58
C PRO A 294 -1.33 -26.55 7.31
N LYS A 295 -2.60 -26.49 6.90
CA LYS A 295 -3.06 -27.16 5.67
C LYS A 295 -2.53 -26.43 4.43
N HIS A 296 -2.67 -25.10 4.37
CA HIS A 296 -2.22 -24.29 3.24
C HIS A 296 -1.49 -23.01 3.69
N VAL A 297 -0.45 -22.66 2.93
CA VAL A 297 0.25 -21.37 2.97
C VAL A 297 0.13 -20.71 1.60
N ILE A 298 -0.62 -19.61 1.54
CA ILE A 298 -0.86 -18.85 0.32
C ILE A 298 0.10 -17.66 0.27
N GLY A 299 1.04 -17.70 -0.67
CA GLY A 299 2.01 -16.65 -0.96
C GLY A 299 1.54 -15.73 -2.07
N HIS A 300 0.74 -14.70 -1.73
CA HIS A 300 0.21 -13.76 -2.72
C HIS A 300 1.27 -12.75 -3.22
N GLY A 301 1.04 -12.18 -4.40
CA GLY A 301 1.90 -11.14 -4.97
C GLY A 301 1.75 -9.79 -4.28
N TRP A 302 2.57 -8.82 -4.70
CA TRP A 302 2.50 -7.46 -4.20
C TRP A 302 1.43 -6.65 -4.91
N LEU A 303 0.85 -5.69 -4.17
CA LEU A 303 0.19 -4.55 -4.78
C LEU A 303 1.24 -3.46 -5.01
N LEU A 304 1.54 -3.18 -6.26
CA LEU A 304 2.57 -2.25 -6.71
C LEU A 304 1.96 -0.98 -7.29
N MET A 305 2.77 0.06 -7.39
CA MET A 305 2.52 1.21 -8.25
C MET A 305 3.22 0.98 -9.60
N LYS A 306 2.92 1.80 -10.62
CA LYS A 306 3.62 1.74 -11.93
C LYS A 306 5.15 1.85 -11.81
N ASP A 307 5.64 2.54 -10.78
CA ASP A 307 7.07 2.76 -10.48
C ASP A 307 7.64 1.77 -9.43
N GLY A 308 6.92 0.67 -9.18
CA GLY A 308 7.32 -0.42 -8.29
C GLY A 308 6.67 -0.36 -6.91
N LYS A 309 7.37 -0.87 -5.88
CA LYS A 309 6.82 -1.02 -4.53
C LYS A 309 6.43 0.31 -3.89
N MET A 310 5.29 0.33 -3.20
CA MET A 310 4.86 1.46 -2.37
C MET A 310 5.85 1.72 -1.25
N SER A 311 6.33 2.96 -1.11
CA SER A 311 7.19 3.36 0.00
C SER A 311 7.03 4.85 0.31
N LYS A 312 7.18 5.21 1.58
CA LYS A 312 7.07 6.61 2.03
C LYS A 312 8.11 7.50 1.34
N SER A 313 9.32 6.98 1.12
CA SER A 313 10.43 7.69 0.48
C SER A 313 10.22 7.99 -0.99
N LYS A 314 9.63 7.06 -1.75
CA LYS A 314 9.20 7.31 -3.14
C LYS A 314 7.99 8.23 -3.22
N GLY A 315 7.28 8.40 -2.11
CA GLY A 315 6.10 9.23 -2.05
C GLY A 315 4.90 8.72 -2.84
N ASN A 316 4.88 7.43 -3.16
CA ASN A 316 3.87 6.76 -3.96
C ASN A 316 2.87 5.96 -3.10
N VAL A 317 2.83 6.20 -1.78
CA VAL A 317 1.95 5.47 -0.85
C VAL A 317 0.51 5.95 -0.97
N VAL A 318 -0.41 4.99 -1.07
CA VAL A 318 -1.86 5.19 -1.02
C VAL A 318 -2.40 4.62 0.31
N TYR A 319 -3.07 5.47 1.08
CA TYR A 319 -3.67 5.07 2.36
C TYR A 319 -5.15 4.70 2.18
N PRO A 320 -5.62 3.59 2.80
CA PRO A 320 -7.00 3.13 2.66
C PRO A 320 -8.03 4.17 3.09
N GLU A 321 -7.78 4.92 4.18
CA GLU A 321 -8.79 5.82 4.74
C GLU A 321 -9.19 6.92 3.77
N MET A 322 -8.24 7.42 2.98
CA MET A 322 -8.51 8.44 1.97
C MET A 322 -9.43 7.91 0.86
N LEU A 323 -9.25 6.65 0.46
CA LEU A 323 -10.11 6.02 -0.55
C LEU A 323 -11.50 5.73 0.02
N VAL A 324 -11.58 5.21 1.25
CA VAL A 324 -12.86 4.91 1.91
C VAL A 324 -13.67 6.17 2.15
N GLU A 325 -13.05 7.25 2.64
CA GLU A 325 -13.74 8.52 2.93
C GLU A 325 -14.37 9.14 1.68
N ARG A 326 -13.72 9.01 0.52
CA ARG A 326 -14.18 9.65 -0.72
C ARG A 326 -15.02 8.74 -1.62
N TYR A 327 -14.71 7.46 -1.68
CA TYR A 327 -15.30 6.52 -2.65
C TYR A 327 -16.13 5.41 -2.00
N GLY A 328 -16.15 5.33 -0.67
CA GLY A 328 -16.83 4.28 0.08
C GLY A 328 -15.97 3.02 0.26
N LEU A 329 -16.34 2.22 1.27
CA LEU A 329 -15.61 1.00 1.62
C LEU A 329 -15.68 -0.07 0.53
N ASP A 330 -16.87 -0.29 -0.03
CA ASP A 330 -17.10 -1.31 -1.05
C ASP A 330 -16.29 -1.08 -2.32
N ALA A 331 -16.09 0.18 -2.73
CA ALA A 331 -15.26 0.51 -3.87
C ALA A 331 -13.80 0.05 -3.67
N LEU A 332 -13.24 0.28 -2.48
CA LEU A 332 -11.90 -0.17 -2.13
C LEU A 332 -11.81 -1.70 -2.07
N ARG A 333 -12.76 -2.35 -1.39
CA ARG A 333 -12.76 -3.81 -1.23
C ARG A 333 -12.94 -4.52 -2.57
N TYR A 334 -13.87 -4.04 -3.40
CA TYR A 334 -14.05 -4.53 -4.77
C TYR A 334 -12.76 -4.42 -5.57
N TYR A 335 -12.16 -3.23 -5.60
CA TYR A 335 -10.95 -2.99 -6.37
C TYR A 335 -9.81 -3.94 -5.96
N LEU A 336 -9.56 -4.07 -4.66
CA LEU A 336 -8.46 -4.89 -4.17
C LEU A 336 -8.64 -6.37 -4.50
N MET A 337 -9.87 -6.89 -4.46
CA MET A 337 -10.15 -8.30 -4.81
C MET A 337 -10.23 -8.53 -6.32
N ARG A 338 -10.62 -7.51 -7.10
CA ARG A 338 -10.74 -7.61 -8.56
C ARG A 338 -9.42 -7.37 -9.29
N ALA A 339 -8.61 -6.41 -8.82
CA ALA A 339 -7.42 -5.93 -9.52
C ALA A 339 -6.17 -6.79 -9.35
N VAL A 340 -6.10 -7.60 -8.30
CA VAL A 340 -4.91 -8.40 -7.99
C VAL A 340 -5.11 -9.84 -8.48
N PRO A 341 -4.43 -10.25 -9.57
CA PRO A 341 -4.49 -11.63 -10.04
C PRO A 341 -3.85 -12.57 -9.00
N PHE A 342 -4.40 -13.77 -8.87
CA PHE A 342 -3.88 -14.75 -7.92
C PHE A 342 -2.42 -15.12 -8.21
N GLY A 343 -1.60 -15.17 -7.16
CA GLY A 343 -0.18 -15.56 -7.22
C GLY A 343 0.78 -14.56 -7.90
N ASN A 344 0.24 -13.51 -8.54
CA ASN A 344 1.00 -12.52 -9.30
C ASN A 344 0.92 -11.13 -8.64
N ASP A 345 1.84 -10.24 -9.01
CA ASP A 345 1.79 -8.86 -8.55
C ASP A 345 0.65 -8.10 -9.28
N GLY A 346 -0.12 -7.33 -8.52
CA GLY A 346 -1.12 -6.39 -9.06
C GLY A 346 -0.54 -4.98 -9.13
N ILE A 347 -0.99 -4.19 -10.10
CA ILE A 347 -0.58 -2.78 -10.25
C ILE A 347 -1.78 -1.89 -9.92
N PHE A 348 -1.65 -1.10 -8.87
CA PHE A 348 -2.57 -0.02 -8.55
C PHE A 348 -2.27 1.20 -9.44
N THR A 349 -3.32 1.73 -10.08
CA THR A 349 -3.28 3.06 -10.67
C THR A 349 -4.57 3.81 -10.33
N PRO A 350 -4.50 5.13 -10.10
CA PRO A 350 -5.71 5.95 -9.88
C PRO A 350 -6.73 5.81 -11.01
N GLU A 351 -6.26 5.70 -12.26
CA GLU A 351 -7.13 5.57 -13.43
C GLU A 351 -7.89 4.25 -13.42
N ASP A 352 -7.20 3.12 -13.19
CA ASP A 352 -7.82 1.80 -13.08
C ASP A 352 -8.81 1.73 -11.90
N PHE A 353 -8.47 2.36 -10.78
CA PHE A 353 -9.35 2.44 -9.62
C PHE A 353 -10.66 3.15 -9.92
N VAL A 354 -10.60 4.37 -10.49
CA VAL A 354 -11.80 5.14 -10.83
C VAL A 354 -12.61 4.48 -11.94
N ASN A 355 -11.93 3.89 -12.94
CA ASN A 355 -12.59 3.19 -14.04
C ASN A 355 -13.39 1.97 -13.56
N LYS A 356 -12.85 1.16 -12.63
CA LYS A 356 -13.60 0.03 -12.05
C LYS A 356 -14.82 0.47 -11.26
N ILE A 357 -14.76 1.60 -10.56
CA ILE A 357 -15.94 2.15 -9.89
C ILE A 357 -16.98 2.58 -10.93
N ASN A 358 -16.56 3.30 -11.97
CA ASN A 358 -17.47 3.82 -12.98
C ASN A 358 -18.10 2.74 -13.83
N PHE A 359 -17.30 1.84 -14.41
CA PHE A 359 -17.78 0.82 -15.33
C PHE A 359 -18.45 -0.33 -14.58
N ASP A 360 -17.70 -1.04 -13.74
CA ASP A 360 -18.18 -2.25 -13.10
C ASP A 360 -19.30 -1.96 -12.08
N LEU A 361 -19.05 -1.03 -11.15
CA LEU A 361 -19.96 -0.80 -10.03
C LEU A 361 -21.12 0.13 -10.40
N ALA A 362 -20.85 1.31 -10.96
CA ALA A 362 -21.89 2.31 -11.23
C ALA A 362 -22.67 2.02 -12.52
N ASN A 363 -21.99 1.73 -13.63
CA ASN A 363 -22.64 1.58 -14.94
C ASN A 363 -23.26 0.21 -15.15
N ASP A 364 -22.63 -0.87 -14.71
CA ASP A 364 -23.15 -2.22 -14.96
C ASP A 364 -24.11 -2.64 -13.84
N LEU A 365 -23.62 -2.75 -12.60
CA LEU A 365 -24.42 -3.21 -11.46
C LEU A 365 -25.43 -2.16 -10.97
N GLY A 366 -24.96 -0.95 -10.69
CA GLY A 366 -25.78 0.13 -10.14
C GLY A 366 -26.90 0.55 -11.09
N ASN A 367 -26.63 0.63 -12.39
CA ASN A 367 -27.65 0.93 -13.39
C ASN A 367 -28.65 -0.22 -13.56
N LEU A 368 -28.18 -1.48 -13.54
CA LEU A 368 -29.06 -2.65 -13.62
C LEU A 368 -30.10 -2.64 -12.48
N LEU A 369 -29.67 -2.39 -11.25
CA LEU A 369 -30.57 -2.23 -10.10
C LEU A 369 -31.59 -1.11 -10.33
N ASN A 370 -31.11 0.09 -10.67
CA ASN A 370 -31.97 1.26 -10.85
C ASN A 370 -33.01 1.06 -11.97
N ARG A 371 -32.61 0.49 -13.12
CA ARG A 371 -33.51 0.17 -14.23
C ARG A 371 -34.56 -0.85 -13.79
N THR A 372 -34.15 -1.90 -13.11
CA THR A 372 -35.03 -2.98 -12.65
C THR A 372 -36.10 -2.46 -11.70
N VAL A 373 -35.70 -1.75 -10.63
CA VAL A 373 -36.64 -1.15 -9.66
C VAL A 373 -37.58 -0.16 -10.34
N ALA A 374 -37.07 0.70 -11.24
CA ALA A 374 -37.91 1.66 -11.96
C ALA A 374 -38.94 0.97 -12.87
N MET A 375 -38.57 -0.11 -13.56
CA MET A 375 -39.50 -0.87 -14.40
C MET A 375 -40.55 -1.60 -13.58
N ILE A 376 -40.19 -2.21 -12.45
CA ILE A 376 -41.14 -2.88 -11.54
C ILE A 376 -42.14 -1.87 -10.97
N ASN A 377 -41.68 -0.68 -10.54
CA ASN A 377 -42.57 0.39 -10.10
C ASN A 377 -43.52 0.85 -11.21
N LYS A 378 -43.01 1.00 -12.42
CA LYS A 378 -43.78 1.53 -13.55
C LYS A 378 -44.81 0.56 -14.11
N TYR A 379 -44.49 -0.73 -14.15
CA TYR A 379 -45.29 -1.73 -14.88
C TYR A 379 -46.09 -2.67 -13.98
N ASN A 380 -45.72 -2.78 -12.70
CA ASN A 380 -46.32 -3.70 -11.73
C ASN A 380 -46.60 -3.06 -10.36
N ASP A 381 -46.73 -1.73 -10.31
CA ASP A 381 -47.04 -0.97 -9.08
C ASP A 381 -46.14 -1.34 -7.90
N GLY A 382 -44.85 -1.55 -8.22
CA GLY A 382 -43.79 -1.88 -7.28
C GLY A 382 -43.75 -3.35 -6.86
N THR A 383 -44.67 -4.20 -7.32
CA THR A 383 -44.75 -5.60 -6.91
C THR A 383 -43.88 -6.48 -7.80
N ILE A 384 -42.96 -7.24 -7.20
CA ILE A 384 -42.16 -8.24 -7.91
C ILE A 384 -43.08 -9.39 -8.34
N PRO A 385 -43.15 -9.73 -9.65
CA PRO A 385 -43.96 -10.85 -10.11
C PRO A 385 -43.40 -12.20 -9.65
N GLU A 386 -44.24 -13.24 -9.72
CA GLU A 386 -43.81 -14.61 -9.50
C GLU A 386 -42.82 -15.05 -10.59
N LEU A 387 -41.71 -15.67 -10.20
CA LEU A 387 -40.74 -16.21 -11.13
C LEU A 387 -41.30 -17.46 -11.82
N LYS A 388 -41.39 -17.40 -13.14
CA LYS A 388 -41.84 -18.52 -14.00
C LYS A 388 -40.83 -18.73 -15.11
N SER A 389 -40.27 -19.92 -15.18
CA SER A 389 -39.31 -20.30 -16.23
C SER A 389 -39.99 -20.51 -17.58
N ASN A 390 -39.22 -20.35 -18.66
CA ASN A 390 -39.62 -20.67 -20.05
C ASN A 390 -40.84 -19.88 -20.56
N VAL A 391 -41.06 -18.65 -20.09
CA VAL A 391 -42.11 -17.77 -20.62
C VAL A 391 -41.60 -17.02 -21.85
N THR A 392 -40.35 -16.53 -21.79
CA THR A 392 -39.65 -15.96 -22.94
C THR A 392 -38.61 -16.95 -23.47
N SER A 393 -38.20 -16.76 -24.74
CA SER A 393 -37.14 -17.56 -25.36
C SER A 393 -35.74 -17.37 -24.75
N PHE A 394 -35.58 -16.42 -23.82
CA PHE A 394 -34.30 -16.07 -23.22
C PHE A 394 -34.18 -16.49 -21.75
N ASP A 395 -35.27 -16.93 -21.12
CA ASP A 395 -35.35 -17.25 -19.69
C ASP A 395 -34.38 -18.38 -19.31
N GLU A 396 -34.46 -19.50 -20.03
CA GLU A 396 -33.63 -20.70 -19.79
C GLU A 396 -32.12 -20.40 -19.88
N ASP A 397 -31.71 -19.56 -20.84
CA ASP A 397 -30.30 -19.19 -21.00
C ASP A 397 -29.80 -18.34 -19.82
N LEU A 398 -30.61 -17.40 -19.33
CA LEU A 398 -30.25 -16.61 -18.15
C LEU A 398 -30.19 -17.47 -16.88
N GLU A 399 -31.16 -18.38 -16.69
CA GLU A 399 -31.18 -19.34 -15.57
C GLU A 399 -29.93 -20.22 -15.56
N ASN A 400 -29.55 -20.76 -16.73
CA ASN A 400 -28.35 -21.59 -16.89
C ASN A 400 -27.06 -20.81 -16.60
N VAL A 401 -26.95 -19.56 -17.09
CA VAL A 401 -25.80 -18.70 -16.78
C VAL A 401 -25.72 -18.41 -15.28
N ALA A 402 -26.85 -18.19 -14.61
CA ALA A 402 -26.87 -17.96 -13.18
C ALA A 402 -26.42 -19.20 -12.38
N ALA A 403 -26.92 -20.38 -12.73
CA ALA A 403 -26.52 -21.64 -12.09
C ALA A 403 -25.01 -21.93 -12.28
N GLN A 404 -24.49 -21.68 -13.49
CA GLN A 404 -23.06 -21.85 -13.78
C GLN A 404 -22.21 -20.82 -13.02
N ALA A 405 -22.63 -19.56 -12.96
CA ALA A 405 -21.93 -18.51 -12.24
C ALA A 405 -21.86 -18.81 -10.73
N ILE A 406 -22.94 -19.33 -10.12
CA ILE A 406 -22.95 -19.79 -8.73
C ILE A 406 -21.91 -20.90 -8.52
N THR A 407 -21.94 -21.93 -9.37
CA THR A 407 -21.04 -23.09 -9.26
C THR A 407 -19.57 -22.69 -9.42
N ASN A 408 -19.26 -21.89 -10.43
CA ASN A 408 -17.90 -21.42 -10.70
C ASN A 408 -17.43 -20.47 -9.59
N TYR A 409 -18.29 -19.57 -9.11
CA TYR A 409 -17.97 -18.67 -8.01
C TYR A 409 -17.53 -19.45 -6.77
N GLN A 410 -18.29 -20.48 -6.37
CA GLN A 410 -17.98 -21.28 -5.18
C GLN A 410 -16.62 -21.97 -5.34
N LYS A 411 -16.37 -22.58 -6.50
CA LYS A 411 -15.09 -23.21 -6.83
C LYS A 411 -13.92 -22.21 -6.73
N GLU A 412 -14.02 -21.06 -7.40
CA GLU A 412 -12.95 -20.06 -7.39
C GLU A 412 -12.74 -19.45 -5.99
N MET A 413 -13.79 -19.32 -5.19
CA MET A 413 -13.66 -18.90 -3.78
C MET A 413 -12.95 -19.95 -2.94
N ASP A 414 -13.30 -21.24 -3.06
CA ASP A 414 -12.63 -22.32 -2.32
C ASP A 414 -11.14 -22.44 -2.69
N GLU A 415 -10.78 -22.11 -3.94
CA GLU A 415 -9.41 -22.03 -4.43
C GLU A 415 -8.73 -20.66 -4.18
N VAL A 416 -9.33 -19.76 -3.39
CA VAL A 416 -8.86 -18.39 -3.08
C VAL A 416 -8.60 -17.48 -4.30
N HIS A 417 -9.20 -17.78 -5.45
CA HIS A 417 -9.12 -17.01 -6.68
C HIS A 417 -10.18 -15.88 -6.72
N PHE A 418 -10.09 -14.94 -5.78
CA PHE A 418 -11.11 -13.89 -5.59
C PHE A 418 -11.44 -13.07 -6.85
N SER A 419 -10.44 -12.74 -7.67
CA SER A 419 -10.65 -11.98 -8.91
C SER A 419 -11.48 -12.77 -9.93
N ASN A 420 -11.25 -14.08 -10.04
CA ASN A 420 -12.01 -14.98 -10.92
C ASN A 420 -13.43 -15.19 -10.40
N ALA A 421 -13.59 -15.39 -9.09
CA ALA A 421 -14.91 -15.48 -8.47
C ALA A 421 -15.75 -14.22 -8.78
N LEU A 422 -15.18 -13.02 -8.64
CA LEU A 422 -15.84 -11.79 -9.04
C LEU A 422 -16.09 -11.70 -10.56
N ALA A 423 -15.26 -12.33 -11.39
CA ALA A 423 -15.51 -12.41 -12.83
C ALA A 423 -16.82 -13.14 -13.14
N GLU A 424 -17.08 -14.25 -12.46
CA GLU A 424 -18.30 -15.04 -12.62
C GLU A 424 -19.55 -14.26 -12.20
N VAL A 425 -19.46 -13.47 -11.13
CA VAL A 425 -20.55 -12.55 -10.75
C VAL A 425 -20.80 -11.53 -11.88
N TRP A 426 -19.74 -10.98 -12.47
CA TRP A 426 -19.88 -10.02 -13.57
C TRP A 426 -20.39 -10.66 -14.87
N THR A 427 -20.11 -11.94 -15.12
CA THR A 427 -20.75 -12.70 -16.21
C THR A 427 -22.28 -12.66 -16.06
N LEU A 428 -22.80 -12.89 -14.84
CA LEU A 428 -24.24 -12.80 -14.57
C LEU A 428 -24.78 -11.36 -14.68
N VAL A 429 -24.03 -10.35 -14.19
CA VAL A 429 -24.40 -8.92 -14.34
C VAL A 429 -24.53 -8.55 -15.82
N SER A 430 -23.53 -8.88 -16.64
CA SER A 430 -23.54 -8.59 -18.07
C SER A 430 -24.66 -9.34 -18.81
N ARG A 431 -24.87 -10.62 -18.49
CA ARG A 431 -25.96 -11.41 -19.08
C ARG A 431 -27.33 -10.85 -18.74
N THR A 432 -27.52 -10.39 -17.50
CA THR A 432 -28.78 -9.79 -17.04
C THR A 432 -29.04 -8.44 -17.71
N ASN A 433 -28.01 -7.60 -17.91
CA ASN A 433 -28.15 -6.38 -18.70
C ASN A 433 -28.56 -6.69 -20.14
N LYS A 434 -27.90 -7.67 -20.78
CA LYS A 434 -28.24 -8.11 -22.14
C LYS A 434 -29.67 -8.66 -22.25
N TYR A 435 -30.14 -9.36 -21.22
CA TYR A 435 -31.51 -9.88 -21.16
C TYR A 435 -32.55 -8.76 -21.23
N ILE A 436 -32.31 -7.60 -20.60
CA ILE A 436 -33.20 -6.43 -20.74
C ILE A 436 -33.25 -5.96 -22.20
N ASP A 437 -32.11 -5.92 -22.87
CA ASP A 437 -32.02 -5.40 -24.23
C ASP A 437 -32.65 -6.39 -25.25
N GLU A 438 -32.56 -7.70 -25.00
CA GLU A 438 -33.18 -8.76 -25.84
C GLU A 438 -34.69 -8.85 -25.66
N THR A 439 -35.20 -8.58 -24.45
CA THR A 439 -36.63 -8.73 -24.12
C THR A 439 -37.43 -7.45 -24.31
N GLU A 440 -36.76 -6.30 -24.41
CA GLU A 440 -37.36 -4.97 -24.63
C GLU A 440 -38.63 -4.73 -23.77
N PRO A 441 -38.55 -4.73 -22.43
CA PRO A 441 -39.72 -4.65 -21.55
C PRO A 441 -40.59 -3.41 -21.77
N TRP A 442 -40.02 -2.32 -22.30
CA TRP A 442 -40.77 -1.12 -22.70
C TRP A 442 -41.67 -1.32 -23.93
N VAL A 443 -41.40 -2.32 -24.76
CA VAL A 443 -42.27 -2.76 -25.86
C VAL A 443 -43.33 -3.71 -25.33
N LEU A 444 -42.94 -4.71 -24.51
CA LEU A 444 -43.86 -5.66 -23.88
C LEU A 444 -44.97 -4.93 -23.11
N ALA A 445 -44.60 -3.89 -22.35
CA ALA A 445 -45.53 -3.10 -21.55
C ALA A 445 -46.59 -2.32 -22.36
N LYS A 446 -46.48 -2.24 -23.69
CA LYS A 446 -47.50 -1.59 -24.54
C LYS A 446 -48.60 -2.54 -24.99
N ASP A 447 -48.42 -3.85 -24.81
CA ASP A 447 -49.37 -4.88 -25.22
C ASP A 447 -49.85 -5.70 -24.01
N GLN A 448 -51.12 -5.53 -23.65
CA GLN A 448 -51.73 -6.23 -22.52
C GLN A 448 -51.74 -7.75 -22.70
N ALA A 449 -51.74 -8.25 -23.95
CA ALA A 449 -51.70 -9.69 -24.23
C ALA A 449 -50.34 -10.31 -23.87
N ARG A 450 -49.28 -9.51 -23.75
CA ARG A 450 -47.91 -9.94 -23.43
C ARG A 450 -47.52 -9.66 -21.98
N LYS A 451 -48.52 -9.48 -21.10
CA LYS A 451 -48.29 -9.18 -19.68
C LYS A 451 -47.50 -10.28 -18.97
N ASP A 452 -47.75 -11.54 -19.30
CA ASP A 452 -47.03 -12.67 -18.71
C ASP A 452 -45.54 -12.66 -19.08
N GLU A 453 -45.20 -12.29 -20.33
CA GLU A 453 -43.80 -12.13 -20.76
C GLU A 453 -43.12 -10.99 -19.99
N LEU A 454 -43.80 -9.84 -19.86
CA LEU A 454 -43.27 -8.71 -19.08
C LEU A 454 -43.04 -9.11 -17.62
N ASP A 455 -43.98 -9.84 -17.01
CA ASP A 455 -43.87 -10.30 -15.64
C ASP A 455 -42.73 -11.27 -15.43
N SER A 456 -42.54 -12.21 -16.38
CA SER A 456 -41.38 -13.10 -16.38
C SER A 456 -40.09 -12.29 -16.41
N VAL A 457 -39.97 -11.32 -17.32
CA VAL A 457 -38.77 -10.48 -17.44
C VAL A 457 -38.45 -9.79 -16.12
N LEU A 458 -39.42 -9.11 -15.51
CA LEU A 458 -39.21 -8.38 -14.26
C LEU A 458 -38.83 -9.32 -13.09
N ALA A 459 -39.42 -10.51 -13.01
CA ALA A 459 -39.07 -11.51 -12.00
C ALA A 459 -37.63 -12.03 -12.17
N HIS A 460 -37.21 -12.33 -13.40
CA HIS A 460 -35.83 -12.77 -13.70
C HIS A 460 -34.80 -11.69 -13.36
N LEU A 461 -35.08 -10.42 -13.64
CA LEU A 461 -34.19 -9.32 -13.24
C LEU A 461 -34.02 -9.21 -11.73
N ALA A 462 -35.13 -9.33 -10.98
CA ALA A 462 -35.09 -9.33 -9.52
C ALA A 462 -34.37 -10.57 -8.96
N ALA A 463 -34.57 -11.75 -9.56
CA ALA A 463 -33.89 -12.98 -9.20
C ALA A 463 -32.38 -12.90 -9.43
N SER A 464 -31.94 -12.38 -10.58
CA SER A 464 -30.53 -12.15 -10.88
C SER A 464 -29.89 -11.19 -9.88
N LEU A 465 -30.52 -10.04 -9.59
CA LEU A 465 -30.00 -9.08 -8.63
C LEU A 465 -29.91 -9.64 -7.21
N ARG A 466 -30.86 -10.49 -6.80
CA ARG A 466 -30.81 -11.22 -5.53
C ARG A 466 -29.55 -12.09 -5.47
N VAL A 467 -29.33 -12.95 -6.49
CA VAL A 467 -28.17 -13.83 -6.56
C VAL A 467 -26.87 -13.04 -6.58
N ILE A 468 -26.78 -12.00 -7.42
CA ILE A 468 -25.61 -11.11 -7.51
C ILE A 468 -25.27 -10.53 -6.13
N ALA A 469 -26.26 -9.98 -5.41
CA ALA A 469 -26.03 -9.42 -4.09
C ALA A 469 -25.54 -10.49 -3.08
N ILE A 470 -26.13 -11.70 -3.10
CA ILE A 470 -25.68 -12.80 -2.22
C ILE A 470 -24.23 -13.19 -2.52
N LEU A 471 -23.81 -13.29 -3.78
CA LEU A 471 -22.43 -13.63 -4.15
C LEU A 471 -21.43 -12.51 -3.85
N LEU A 472 -21.88 -11.25 -3.84
CA LEU A 472 -21.01 -10.10 -3.52
C LEU A 472 -20.76 -9.92 -2.02
N GLN A 473 -21.60 -10.47 -1.14
CA GLN A 473 -21.53 -10.21 0.30
C GLN A 473 -20.21 -10.54 1.02
N PRO A 474 -19.37 -11.51 0.57
CA PRO A 474 -18.07 -11.71 1.22
C PRO A 474 -17.10 -10.56 0.93
N VAL A 475 -17.25 -9.93 -0.25
CA VAL A 475 -16.38 -8.84 -0.73
C VAL A 475 -16.92 -7.47 -0.37
N LEU A 476 -18.22 -7.22 -0.56
CA LEU A 476 -18.87 -5.93 -0.34
C LEU A 476 -19.75 -6.01 0.92
N THR A 477 -19.57 -5.09 1.86
CA THR A 477 -20.22 -5.16 3.17
C THR A 477 -21.47 -4.28 3.27
N HIS A 478 -21.66 -3.34 2.32
CA HIS A 478 -22.79 -2.41 2.26
C HIS A 478 -23.72 -2.68 1.07
N ALA A 479 -23.22 -2.66 -0.16
CA ALA A 479 -23.98 -2.70 -1.41
C ALA A 479 -24.91 -3.92 -1.54
N PRO A 480 -24.54 -5.14 -1.14
CA PRO A 480 -25.46 -6.28 -1.13
C PRO A 480 -26.74 -6.04 -0.31
N LYS A 481 -26.59 -5.37 0.84
CA LYS A 481 -27.71 -5.00 1.72
C LYS A 481 -28.58 -3.92 1.08
N GLU A 482 -27.96 -2.93 0.46
CA GLU A 482 -28.66 -1.88 -0.27
C GLU A 482 -29.42 -2.43 -1.49
N ILE A 483 -28.85 -3.40 -2.22
CA ILE A 483 -29.55 -4.10 -3.32
C ILE A 483 -30.78 -4.82 -2.77
N PHE A 484 -30.63 -5.59 -1.68
CA PHE A 484 -31.75 -6.29 -1.03
C PHE A 484 -32.83 -5.31 -0.56
N ALA A 485 -32.44 -4.24 0.12
CA ALA A 485 -33.36 -3.21 0.59
C ALA A 485 -34.15 -2.56 -0.55
N GLN A 486 -33.49 -2.23 -1.67
CA GLN A 486 -34.16 -1.66 -2.84
C GLN A 486 -35.10 -2.65 -3.54
N LEU A 487 -34.80 -3.95 -3.49
CA LEU A 487 -35.70 -5.00 -3.95
C LEU A 487 -36.85 -5.32 -2.95
N GLY A 488 -36.83 -4.73 -1.75
CA GLY A 488 -37.79 -5.04 -0.68
C GLY A 488 -37.54 -6.37 0.03
N LEU A 489 -36.37 -6.98 -0.19
CA LEU A 489 -36.00 -8.26 0.38
C LEU A 489 -35.36 -8.08 1.77
N THR A 490 -35.52 -9.07 2.64
CA THR A 490 -34.92 -9.05 3.98
C THR A 490 -33.55 -9.71 4.00
N HIS A 491 -32.67 -9.22 4.88
CA HIS A 491 -31.31 -9.73 5.06
C HIS A 491 -31.24 -11.21 5.47
N ASN A 492 -32.32 -11.76 6.05
CA ASN A 492 -32.38 -13.17 6.44
C ASN A 492 -32.33 -14.12 5.24
N ASN A 493 -32.63 -13.62 4.04
CA ASN A 493 -32.62 -14.39 2.80
C ASN A 493 -31.29 -14.26 2.04
N MET A 494 -30.22 -13.79 2.68
CA MET A 494 -28.90 -13.62 2.06
C MET A 494 -27.99 -14.86 2.21
N GLY A 495 -28.55 -16.05 2.44
CA GLY A 495 -27.76 -17.28 2.55
C GLY A 495 -27.01 -17.59 1.25
N ILE A 496 -25.70 -17.82 1.31
CA ILE A 496 -24.89 -18.24 0.15
C ILE A 496 -24.81 -19.75 0.01
N LYS A 497 -24.99 -20.47 1.13
CA LYS A 497 -25.10 -21.91 1.15
C LYS A 497 -26.42 -22.32 0.51
N ASP A 498 -26.36 -23.32 -0.36
CA ASP A 498 -27.51 -23.85 -1.11
C ASP A 498 -28.27 -22.78 -1.91
N ILE A 499 -27.58 -21.70 -2.30
CA ILE A 499 -28.17 -20.63 -3.11
C ILE A 499 -28.72 -21.20 -4.43
N SER A 500 -30.02 -21.04 -4.64
CA SER A 500 -30.68 -21.31 -5.92
C SER A 500 -31.04 -20.00 -6.61
N TYR A 501 -31.06 -20.00 -7.95
CA TYR A 501 -31.59 -18.89 -8.74
C TYR A 501 -33.10 -18.72 -8.56
N THR A 502 -33.82 -19.84 -8.41
CA THR A 502 -35.29 -19.87 -8.40
C THR A 502 -35.93 -19.45 -7.09
N ASP A 503 -35.16 -19.30 -6.01
CA ASP A 503 -35.65 -18.95 -4.67
C ASP A 503 -35.96 -17.44 -4.52
N LEU A 504 -36.76 -16.89 -5.43
CA LEU A 504 -37.23 -15.51 -5.35
C LEU A 504 -38.46 -15.41 -4.42
N PRO A 505 -38.42 -14.61 -3.33
CA PRO A 505 -39.56 -14.45 -2.45
C PRO A 505 -40.77 -13.81 -3.15
N SER A 506 -41.93 -14.47 -3.07
CA SER A 506 -43.20 -13.97 -3.60
C SER A 506 -43.75 -12.79 -2.80
N ASN A 507 -44.64 -12.00 -3.41
CA ASN A 507 -45.35 -10.87 -2.77
C ASN A 507 -44.42 -9.78 -2.19
N THR A 508 -43.24 -9.61 -2.79
CA THR A 508 -42.29 -8.58 -2.37
C THR A 508 -42.52 -7.28 -3.14
N LYS A 509 -42.42 -6.13 -2.48
CA LYS A 509 -42.48 -4.81 -3.13
C LYS A 509 -41.12 -4.12 -3.11
N VAL A 510 -40.68 -3.64 -4.27
CA VAL A 510 -39.49 -2.79 -4.38
C VAL A 510 -39.73 -1.43 -3.72
N VAL A 511 -38.65 -0.70 -3.43
CA VAL A 511 -38.76 0.69 -2.95
C VAL A 511 -39.42 1.57 -4.01
N GLU A 512 -40.20 2.57 -3.58
CA GLU A 512 -40.92 3.48 -4.49
C GLU A 512 -39.98 4.24 -5.45
N LYS A 513 -38.75 4.53 -5.00
CA LYS A 513 -37.75 5.23 -5.78
C LYS A 513 -36.38 4.59 -5.61
N ALA A 514 -35.83 4.09 -6.72
CA ALA A 514 -34.47 3.58 -6.76
C ALA A 514 -33.46 4.68 -6.44
N THR A 515 -32.41 4.33 -5.70
CA THR A 515 -31.32 5.24 -5.33
C THR A 515 -29.99 4.69 -5.82
N PRO A 516 -29.18 5.46 -6.57
CA PRO A 516 -27.86 5.00 -6.99
C PRO A 516 -26.97 4.61 -5.81
N ILE A 517 -26.54 3.34 -5.77
CA ILE A 517 -25.66 2.80 -4.73
C ILE A 517 -24.18 3.16 -4.93
N PHE A 518 -23.78 3.47 -6.17
CA PHE A 518 -22.43 3.91 -6.51
C PHE A 518 -22.50 5.21 -7.33
N PRO A 519 -21.78 6.27 -6.93
CA PRO A 519 -21.76 7.52 -7.67
C PRO A 519 -20.93 7.38 -8.95
N ARG A 520 -21.34 8.07 -10.02
CA ARG A 520 -20.47 8.28 -11.18
C ARG A 520 -19.43 9.36 -10.89
N LEU A 521 -18.19 9.06 -11.22
CA LEU A 521 -17.02 9.85 -10.92
C LEU A 521 -16.47 10.52 -12.19
N ASP A 522 -16.02 11.75 -12.07
CA ASP A 522 -15.25 12.45 -13.11
C ASP A 522 -13.81 11.94 -13.09
N VAL A 523 -13.43 11.18 -14.11
CA VAL A 523 -12.15 10.45 -14.14
C VAL A 523 -10.96 11.39 -13.95
N GLU A 524 -10.92 12.53 -14.66
CA GLU A 524 -9.79 13.46 -14.59
C GLU A 524 -9.68 14.11 -13.21
N LYS A 525 -10.81 14.55 -12.64
CA LYS A 525 -10.82 15.15 -11.29
C LYS A 525 -10.41 14.16 -10.21
N GLU A 526 -10.91 12.94 -10.28
CA GLU A 526 -10.66 11.93 -9.25
C GLU A 526 -9.25 11.36 -9.34
N VAL A 527 -8.72 11.13 -10.54
CA VAL A 527 -7.32 10.75 -10.75
C VAL A 527 -6.40 11.82 -10.18
N THR A 528 -6.66 13.10 -10.50
CA THR A 528 -5.88 14.23 -9.97
C THR A 528 -5.95 14.28 -8.44
N PHE A 529 -7.13 14.04 -7.85
CA PHE A 529 -7.28 14.00 -6.40
C PHE A 529 -6.47 12.87 -5.76
N ILE A 530 -6.57 11.63 -6.25
CA ILE A 530 -5.83 10.49 -5.71
C ILE A 530 -4.34 10.75 -5.83
N GLN A 531 -3.86 11.23 -6.99
CA GLN A 531 -2.46 11.59 -7.19
C GLN A 531 -1.99 12.71 -6.24
N SER A 532 -2.86 13.68 -5.91
CA SER A 532 -2.54 14.74 -4.95
C SER A 532 -2.44 14.25 -3.50
N LYS A 533 -3.16 13.16 -3.17
CA LYS A 533 -3.16 12.51 -1.85
C LYS A 533 -2.11 11.43 -1.72
N MET A 534 -1.60 10.91 -2.84
CA MET A 534 -0.38 10.14 -2.87
C MET A 534 0.76 10.99 -2.33
N THR A 535 1.54 10.37 -1.47
CA THR A 535 2.38 11.03 -0.49
C THR A 535 3.58 11.75 -1.14
N LYS A 536 3.49 12.94 -1.76
CA LYS A 536 4.71 13.77 -2.08
C LYS A 536 5.41 14.33 -0.81
N ASN A 537 5.60 13.51 0.21
CA ASN A 537 5.69 13.95 1.60
C ASN A 537 7.03 13.59 2.27
N GLU A 538 8.14 13.79 1.55
CA GLU A 538 9.46 13.94 2.17
C GLU A 538 10.04 15.36 2.06
N LYS A 539 9.67 16.16 1.05
CA LYS A 539 10.05 17.59 1.03
C LYS A 539 9.27 18.45 2.04
N ALA A 540 8.05 18.06 2.41
CA ALA A 540 7.29 18.75 3.46
C ALA A 540 7.63 18.26 4.87
N LYS A 541 8.05 16.99 5.04
CA LYS A 541 8.47 16.44 6.34
C LYS A 541 9.90 16.79 6.72
N GLY A 542 10.84 16.86 5.77
CA GLY A 542 12.19 17.39 6.02
C GLY A 542 12.16 18.86 6.47
N ARG A 543 11.23 19.66 5.93
CA ARG A 543 10.96 21.03 6.41
C ARG A 543 10.28 21.06 7.78
N LYS A 544 9.41 20.09 8.10
CA LYS A 544 8.72 20.01 9.40
C LYS A 544 9.60 19.51 10.54
N ALA A 545 10.47 18.52 10.29
CA ALA A 545 11.41 17.99 11.28
C ALA A 545 12.56 18.98 11.58
N MET A 546 13.04 19.72 10.57
CA MET A 546 13.95 20.85 10.81
C MET A 546 13.28 22.04 11.51
N ALA A 547 11.95 22.21 11.35
CA ALA A 547 11.18 23.23 12.07
C ALA A 547 10.91 22.83 13.54
N GLU A 548 10.71 21.56 13.84
CA GLU A 548 10.50 21.06 15.22
C GLU A 548 11.79 21.08 16.06
N ALA A 549 12.95 20.78 15.45
CA ALA A 549 14.26 20.91 16.12
C ALA A 549 14.70 22.37 16.34
N ALA A 550 14.17 23.32 15.55
CA ALA A 550 14.38 24.75 15.76
C ALA A 550 13.46 25.33 16.86
N ASN A 551 12.26 24.75 17.05
CA ASN A 551 11.25 25.23 18.01
C ASN A 551 11.57 24.99 19.50
N GLN A 552 12.57 24.19 19.86
CA GLN A 552 13.01 24.04 21.26
C GLN A 552 14.14 25.02 21.66
N LYS A 553 14.67 25.81 20.73
CA LYS A 553 15.72 26.82 20.99
C LYS A 553 15.27 28.27 20.85
N GLN A 554 13.97 28.53 20.66
CA GLN A 554 13.42 29.86 20.41
C GLN A 554 12.30 30.26 21.39
N GLU A 555 12.44 29.94 22.67
CA GLU A 555 11.70 30.62 23.76
C GLU A 555 12.29 32.01 24.12
N ALA A 556 13.23 32.53 23.32
CA ALA A 556 13.75 33.88 23.48
C ALA A 556 13.63 34.67 22.17
N ASN A 557 12.77 35.70 22.22
CA ASN A 557 12.52 36.78 21.24
C ASN A 557 11.37 36.59 20.24
N ASN A 558 10.26 37.27 20.58
CA ASN A 558 9.12 37.63 19.75
C ASN A 558 9.55 38.29 18.43
N ASN A 559 9.08 37.75 17.29
CA ASN A 559 8.62 38.47 16.09
C ASN A 559 8.18 37.44 15.02
N SER A 560 6.87 37.31 14.79
CA SER A 560 6.28 36.39 13.81
C SER A 560 6.32 36.94 12.38
N ALA A 561 6.83 36.14 11.44
CA ALA A 561 6.89 36.47 10.01
C ALA A 561 5.52 36.44 9.28
N GLU A 562 4.46 35.95 9.93
CA GLU A 562 3.10 35.93 9.36
C GLU A 562 2.39 37.31 9.41
N GLU A 563 2.95 38.28 10.14
CA GLU A 563 2.47 39.68 10.21
C GLU A 563 3.38 40.68 9.49
N THR A 564 4.40 40.22 8.76
CA THR A 564 5.35 41.13 8.08
C THR A 564 4.71 41.73 6.83
N GLU A 565 4.37 43.02 6.87
CA GLU A 565 3.95 43.77 5.69
C GLU A 565 5.14 43.94 4.74
N LEU A 566 5.08 43.28 3.58
CA LEU A 566 6.15 43.32 2.58
C LEU A 566 6.13 44.67 1.85
N ASN A 567 7.26 45.39 1.85
CA ASN A 567 7.40 46.65 1.10
C ASN A 567 7.59 46.35 -0.41
N LEU A 568 6.48 46.06 -1.10
CA LEU A 568 6.44 45.73 -2.52
C LEU A 568 6.15 46.97 -3.38
N THR A 569 7.07 47.36 -4.25
CA THR A 569 6.85 48.44 -5.24
C THR A 569 6.21 47.94 -6.54
N LYS A 570 6.06 46.62 -6.70
CA LYS A 570 5.47 45.94 -7.87
C LYS A 570 4.54 44.82 -7.42
N LYS A 571 3.60 44.45 -8.30
CA LYS A 571 2.69 43.32 -8.05
C LYS A 571 3.46 42.02 -7.90
N GLU A 572 2.93 41.12 -7.08
CA GLU A 572 3.45 39.77 -6.90
C GLU A 572 3.44 38.98 -8.21
N ILE A 573 4.45 38.15 -8.40
CA ILE A 573 4.55 37.24 -9.54
C ILE A 573 4.64 35.80 -9.04
N ARG A 574 4.05 34.88 -9.80
CA ARG A 574 4.23 33.44 -9.57
C ARG A 574 5.65 33.01 -9.91
N PHE A 575 6.15 31.99 -9.23
CA PHE A 575 7.50 31.44 -9.45
C PHE A 575 7.77 31.08 -10.92
N ASP A 576 6.78 30.55 -11.64
CA ASP A 576 6.91 30.19 -13.07
C ASP A 576 7.17 31.38 -14.01
N LYS A 577 6.95 32.62 -13.53
CA LYS A 577 7.33 33.84 -14.25
C LYS A 577 8.79 34.21 -14.00
N PHE A 578 9.30 33.99 -12.79
CA PHE A 578 10.69 34.22 -12.44
C PHE A 578 11.62 33.17 -13.06
N ASP A 579 11.20 31.90 -13.05
CA ASP A 579 11.92 30.77 -13.66
C ASP A 579 12.18 30.94 -15.18
N LYS A 580 11.40 31.81 -15.84
CA LYS A 580 11.58 32.16 -17.26
C LYS A 580 12.67 33.21 -17.49
N VAL A 581 13.19 33.85 -16.45
CA VAL A 581 14.23 34.89 -16.56
C VAL A 581 15.58 34.24 -16.32
N GLU A 582 16.47 34.31 -17.31
CA GLU A 582 17.79 33.72 -17.20
C GLU A 582 18.76 34.77 -16.64
N LEU A 583 19.10 34.66 -15.36
CA LEU A 583 20.13 35.49 -14.72
C LEU A 583 21.48 34.78 -14.78
N LYS A 584 22.53 35.50 -15.18
CA LYS A 584 23.89 34.93 -15.28
C LYS A 584 24.93 35.83 -14.64
N SER A 585 25.97 35.20 -14.10
CA SER A 585 27.22 35.90 -13.76
C SER A 585 27.95 36.30 -15.04
N ALA A 586 28.47 37.53 -15.08
CA ALA A 586 29.29 38.00 -16.18
C ALA A 586 30.44 38.88 -15.67
N GLU A 587 31.62 38.75 -16.25
CA GLU A 587 32.79 39.58 -15.93
C GLU A 587 32.91 40.74 -16.90
N ILE A 588 33.19 41.95 -16.38
CA ILE A 588 33.37 43.14 -17.22
C ILE A 588 34.77 43.13 -17.82
N LEU A 589 34.86 42.88 -19.14
CA LEU A 589 36.12 42.87 -19.88
C LEU A 589 36.54 44.28 -20.30
N ALA A 590 35.57 45.10 -20.71
CA ALA A 590 35.80 46.49 -21.09
C ALA A 590 34.54 47.33 -20.91
N VAL A 591 34.71 48.62 -20.64
CA VAL A 591 33.62 49.58 -20.61
C VAL A 591 34.05 50.92 -21.19
N SER A 592 33.20 51.53 -22.01
CA SER A 592 33.43 52.85 -22.62
C SER A 592 32.15 53.68 -22.65
N HIS A 593 32.27 54.99 -22.82
CA HIS A 593 31.12 55.82 -23.17
C HIS A 593 30.62 55.49 -24.58
N VAL A 594 29.31 55.62 -24.81
CA VAL A 594 28.71 55.53 -26.15
C VAL A 594 28.81 56.88 -26.83
N GLU A 595 29.38 56.92 -28.04
CA GLU A 595 29.53 58.14 -28.83
C GLU A 595 28.17 58.79 -29.12
N GLY A 596 28.05 60.09 -28.83
CA GLY A 596 26.79 60.83 -29.00
C GLY A 596 25.68 60.51 -27.97
N ALA A 597 25.99 59.83 -26.85
CA ALA A 597 25.04 59.54 -25.79
C ALA A 597 25.62 59.70 -24.37
N ASP A 598 25.39 60.86 -23.76
CA ASP A 598 25.94 61.26 -22.45
C ASP A 598 25.50 60.39 -21.26
N LYS A 599 24.46 59.56 -21.44
CA LYS A 599 23.87 58.73 -20.38
C LYS A 599 24.23 57.25 -20.48
N LEU A 600 24.88 56.81 -21.55
CA LEU A 600 25.09 55.39 -21.83
C LEU A 600 26.55 54.97 -21.68
N LEU A 601 26.76 53.87 -20.97
CA LEU A 601 28.00 53.10 -21.00
C LEU A 601 27.80 51.83 -21.84
N LYS A 602 28.83 51.48 -22.60
CA LYS A 602 28.94 50.27 -23.40
C LYS A 602 29.83 49.28 -22.69
N PHE A 603 29.27 48.14 -22.29
CA PHE A 603 29.98 47.05 -21.64
C PHE A 603 30.25 45.92 -22.62
N SER A 604 31.47 45.40 -22.59
CA SER A 604 31.86 44.12 -23.17
C SER A 604 32.06 43.13 -22.03
N LEU A 605 31.30 42.04 -22.03
CA LEU A 605 31.20 41.12 -20.89
C LEU A 605 31.55 39.68 -21.30
N ASP A 606 32.26 38.97 -20.43
CA ASP A 606 32.34 37.50 -20.49
C ASP A 606 31.20 36.89 -19.67
N ALA A 607 30.16 36.42 -20.36
CA ALA A 607 29.04 35.70 -19.78
C ALA A 607 29.06 34.19 -20.11
N GLY A 608 30.23 33.64 -20.47
CA GLY A 608 30.38 32.26 -20.94
C GLY A 608 29.92 32.03 -22.38
N ASP A 609 29.80 33.10 -23.17
CA ASP A 609 29.44 33.05 -24.59
C ASP A 609 30.65 32.77 -25.50
N LYS A 610 30.41 32.39 -26.75
CA LYS A 610 31.48 32.18 -27.75
C LYS A 610 32.27 33.45 -28.10
N ALA A 611 31.72 34.62 -27.80
CA ALA A 611 32.34 35.93 -27.99
C ALA A 611 31.84 36.90 -26.90
N PRO A 612 32.59 37.96 -26.56
CA PRO A 612 32.16 38.94 -25.57
C PRO A 612 30.78 39.52 -25.90
N ARG A 613 29.90 39.55 -24.89
CA ARG A 613 28.54 40.05 -25.01
C ARG A 613 28.51 41.55 -24.82
N GLN A 614 27.83 42.27 -25.71
CA GLN A 614 27.66 43.72 -25.60
C GLN A 614 26.37 44.08 -24.85
N ILE A 615 26.48 44.85 -23.76
CA ILE A 615 25.33 45.39 -23.04
C ILE A 615 25.49 46.90 -22.87
N LEU A 616 24.45 47.66 -23.19
CA LEU A 616 24.38 49.11 -22.96
C LEU A 616 23.58 49.39 -21.70
N SER A 617 24.12 50.22 -20.80
CA SER A 617 23.46 50.60 -19.55
C SER A 617 23.44 52.12 -19.34
N GLY A 618 22.31 52.61 -18.79
CA GLY A 618 22.03 54.03 -18.56
C GLY A 618 22.75 54.66 -17.37
N ILE A 619 23.82 54.04 -16.88
CA ILE A 619 24.42 54.37 -15.58
C ILE A 619 25.62 55.34 -15.67
N ALA A 620 25.90 55.93 -16.84
CA ALA A 620 27.09 56.76 -17.06
C ALA A 620 27.25 57.91 -16.06
N LYS A 621 26.13 58.52 -15.64
CA LYS A 621 26.11 59.64 -14.68
C LYS A 621 26.73 59.27 -13.32
N TRP A 622 26.59 58.01 -12.88
CA TRP A 622 27.05 57.55 -11.57
C TRP A 622 28.44 56.91 -11.61
N TYR A 623 28.97 56.66 -12.81
CA TYR A 623 30.30 56.08 -13.03
C TYR A 623 31.11 56.98 -13.97
N PRO A 624 31.57 58.15 -13.50
CA PRO A 624 32.38 59.08 -14.31
C PRO A 624 33.77 58.53 -14.66
N ARG A 625 34.22 57.49 -13.95
CA ARG A 625 35.44 56.70 -14.20
C ARG A 625 35.06 55.23 -14.44
N PRO A 626 34.43 54.91 -15.59
CA PRO A 626 33.92 53.57 -15.83
C PRO A 626 35.00 52.49 -15.85
N GLU A 627 36.25 52.84 -16.15
CA GLU A 627 37.41 51.95 -16.13
C GLU A 627 37.61 51.19 -14.81
N GLU A 628 37.16 51.73 -13.67
CA GLU A 628 37.19 51.05 -12.37
C GLU A 628 36.23 49.85 -12.27
N LEU A 629 35.36 49.64 -13.26
CA LEU A 629 34.44 48.52 -13.32
C LEU A 629 35.05 47.29 -14.02
N VAL A 630 36.16 47.45 -14.73
CA VAL A 630 36.81 46.34 -15.44
C VAL A 630 37.32 45.30 -14.43
N GLY A 631 37.09 44.03 -14.73
CA GLY A 631 37.41 42.87 -13.87
C GLY A 631 36.34 42.54 -12.82
N LYS A 632 35.34 43.41 -12.59
CA LYS A 632 34.25 43.10 -11.66
C LYS A 632 33.28 42.10 -12.27
N LYS A 633 32.79 41.18 -11.43
CA LYS A 633 31.70 40.25 -11.78
C LYS A 633 30.36 40.84 -11.39
N VAL A 634 29.41 40.75 -12.32
CA VAL A 634 28.08 41.36 -12.24
C VAL A 634 27.00 40.37 -12.64
N ILE A 635 25.74 40.71 -12.34
CA ILE A 635 24.58 39.92 -12.74
C ILE A 635 23.94 40.55 -13.98
N ILE A 636 23.70 39.72 -14.99
CA ILE A 636 22.98 40.12 -16.20
C ILE A 636 21.68 39.33 -16.35
N VAL A 637 20.68 39.95 -16.96
CA VAL A 637 19.55 39.24 -17.58
C VAL A 637 19.96 38.83 -18.99
N ALA A 638 20.17 37.53 -19.18
CA ALA A 638 20.84 36.97 -20.34
C ALA A 638 19.89 36.60 -21.50
N ASN A 639 18.59 36.40 -21.23
CA ASN A 639 17.60 35.95 -22.22
C ASN A 639 16.62 37.04 -22.67
N LEU A 640 16.96 38.32 -22.50
CA LEU A 640 16.21 39.42 -23.11
C LEU A 640 16.45 39.49 -24.61
N GLN A 641 15.41 39.82 -25.38
CA GLN A 641 15.54 40.04 -26.81
C GLN A 641 16.50 41.21 -27.08
N PRO A 642 17.55 41.03 -27.93
CA PRO A 642 18.49 42.10 -28.24
C PRO A 642 17.80 43.33 -28.84
N ARG A 643 18.22 44.52 -28.42
CA ARG A 643 17.63 45.81 -28.87
C ARG A 643 18.72 46.79 -29.31
N LYS A 644 18.44 47.57 -30.36
CA LYS A 644 19.32 48.66 -30.79
C LYS A 644 19.02 49.93 -30.00
N MET A 645 20.05 50.58 -29.48
CA MET A 645 19.96 51.86 -28.78
C MET A 645 21.06 52.79 -29.29
N ARG A 646 20.69 53.97 -29.80
CA ARG A 646 21.64 54.98 -30.32
C ARG A 646 22.66 54.41 -31.34
N GLY A 647 22.21 53.51 -32.21
CA GLY A 647 23.03 52.88 -33.26
C GLY A 647 23.77 51.61 -32.85
N GLU A 648 23.87 51.32 -31.55
CA GLU A 648 24.60 50.18 -30.98
C GLU A 648 23.63 49.07 -30.51
N LEU A 649 24.06 47.81 -30.53
CA LEU A 649 23.25 46.67 -30.08
C LEU A 649 23.45 46.40 -28.58
N SER A 650 22.37 46.16 -27.83
CA SER A 650 22.41 45.67 -26.45
C SER A 650 21.77 44.29 -26.36
N GLN A 651 22.52 43.31 -25.85
CA GLN A 651 22.17 41.87 -25.83
C GLN A 651 21.83 41.37 -24.42
N GLY A 652 21.29 42.26 -23.58
CA GLY A 652 20.88 41.95 -22.21
C GLY A 652 20.64 43.20 -21.39
N MET A 653 20.59 43.00 -20.07
CA MET A 653 20.46 44.08 -19.10
C MET A 653 21.32 43.79 -17.87
N LEU A 654 22.04 44.78 -17.37
CA LEU A 654 22.75 44.72 -16.10
C LEU A 654 21.80 44.98 -14.94
N LEU A 655 21.98 44.29 -13.81
CA LEU A 655 21.21 44.57 -12.60
C LEU A 655 21.90 45.62 -11.74
N SER A 656 21.14 46.66 -11.39
CA SER A 656 21.57 47.73 -10.50
C SER A 656 20.55 47.94 -9.38
N ALA A 657 21.03 48.33 -8.21
CA ALA A 657 20.19 48.84 -7.14
C ALA A 657 19.98 50.34 -7.32
N GLU A 658 18.74 50.79 -7.15
CA GLU A 658 18.39 52.21 -7.13
C GLU A 658 17.92 52.58 -5.73
N TYR A 659 18.55 53.60 -5.13
CA TYR A 659 18.15 54.11 -3.82
C TYR A 659 18.34 55.63 -3.76
N GLY A 660 17.25 56.35 -3.54
CA GLY A 660 17.22 57.81 -3.70
C GLY A 660 17.60 58.21 -5.13
N ASP A 661 18.53 59.16 -5.28
CA ASP A 661 19.05 59.62 -6.58
C ASP A 661 20.31 58.86 -7.06
N LYS A 662 20.65 57.73 -6.44
CA LYS A 662 21.84 56.92 -6.76
C LYS A 662 21.48 55.61 -7.45
N VAL A 663 22.31 55.23 -8.42
CA VAL A 663 22.27 53.92 -9.09
C VAL A 663 23.61 53.23 -8.91
N GLU A 664 23.58 52.01 -8.38
CA GLU A 664 24.77 51.21 -8.10
C GLU A 664 24.68 49.83 -8.78
N LEU A 665 25.71 49.46 -9.51
CA LEU A 665 25.82 48.19 -10.21
C LEU A 665 26.05 47.05 -9.21
N LEU A 666 25.22 46.00 -9.28
CA LEU A 666 25.34 44.85 -8.39
C LEU A 666 26.53 43.98 -8.79
N THR A 667 27.48 43.85 -7.90
CA THR A 667 28.64 42.97 -8.05
C THR A 667 28.49 41.70 -7.22
N ILE A 668 29.07 40.61 -7.70
CA ILE A 668 29.06 39.30 -7.06
C ILE A 668 30.48 38.82 -6.75
N SER A 669 30.60 37.80 -5.91
CA SER A 669 31.89 37.23 -5.52
C SER A 669 32.71 36.78 -6.74
N GLU A 670 34.01 37.10 -6.73
CA GLU A 670 34.97 36.70 -7.77
C GLU A 670 35.09 35.19 -7.92
N ALA A 671 34.77 34.41 -6.87
CA ALA A 671 34.82 32.95 -6.89
C ALA A 671 33.75 32.30 -7.80
N ILE A 672 32.73 33.04 -8.22
CA ILE A 672 31.64 32.51 -9.06
C ILE A 672 32.11 32.44 -10.53
N PRO A 673 32.09 31.27 -11.18
CA PRO A 673 32.51 31.14 -12.59
C PRO A 673 31.68 32.02 -13.53
N ASN A 674 32.28 32.53 -14.61
CA ASN A 674 31.58 33.33 -15.63
C ASN A 674 30.53 32.48 -16.36
N GLY A 675 29.33 33.04 -16.61
CA GLY A 675 28.23 32.34 -17.25
C GLY A 675 27.42 31.40 -16.35
N SER A 676 27.71 31.35 -15.05
CA SER A 676 26.94 30.57 -14.07
C SER A 676 25.50 31.08 -13.99
N LEU A 677 24.54 30.16 -13.97
CA LEU A 677 23.13 30.49 -13.79
C LEU A 677 22.87 30.92 -12.33
N ILE A 678 22.12 32.00 -12.16
CA ILE A 678 21.71 32.54 -10.86
C ILE A 678 20.21 32.28 -10.71
N SER A 679 19.84 31.50 -9.69
CA SER A 679 18.48 31.03 -9.41
C SER A 679 17.94 31.55 -8.10
#